data_AF-A0A377JPD5-F1
#
_entry.id   AF-A0A377JPD5-F1
#
_cell.length_a   1.000
_cell.length_b   1.000
_cell.length_c   1.000
_cell.angle_alpha   90.00
_cell.angle_beta   90.00
_cell.angle_gamma   90.00
#
_symmetry.space_group_name_H-M   'P 1'
#
loop_
_entity.id
_entity.type
_entity.pdbx_description
1 polymer ?
#
loop_
_entity_poly.entity_id
_entity_poly.type
_entity_poly.pdbx_seq_one_letter_code
_entity_poly.pdbx_strand_id
1 'polypeptide(L)'
;MPPFCNATRNTHQKFVFVGNRLEVLQAMLESCEYLTIYMQSQTYASRTIRDKLSSKRKKSYYEFSSKAELLALLQSLEFDVLVSNGCPYILPISQIQKPHQIFINCHPSLLPNLKGNHPINGAILFHQPSGATCHIMTDEIDSGAIISQVPVYNDNNISLPLLYQMCFLAEKEAFLLAMQRDFKPDENFLSHSTPPIPYYTRADSHLELDFHTQSTQHIINTIKAFAMQTQGAYLKCDSSVRFIDAKLISNPFLEKTFKQSNLNDILLSFDNHILCKQAEGFLQLTLANTSTIPQSLTTKNTCDIKSQTCITVSHTYNISHHCNTPQTTIKANIESSHTQVSIFSQDSYAKALLEPLLHNQKQIFHFSYTQGNQYFSNTAIIEPIPNTPYFDMSSPYGYGGYFSNSSDINFLHQALEAQAQEAKKRNIIAEFIRFHPHFSSTPHFAHLLDFFDNTREIIATTTNTQARWQSYSSRLRGKLRKSLQALQVSQSQDIELFHTLYTQTMQRNNADKFYFFDRAYFKALLQIPQCVMLQATFEGKIAAMGIFLFDSLCGYYHLGANADISLDKNLNAMGALFECFFELARQREVSQCILGGGRGNDKQDSLFVFKKQFATKILPFTIGGKIYDKHIYQTLKANTESTMFLAYRANQDSHKVANKGITRGGGSMDLYTDSTLDSSADSMPTPDSASTSTDSTPHQS
;
A
#
# COMPACT_ATOMS: atom_id res chain seq x y z
N MET A 1 15.06 -3.69 13.22
CA MET A 1 15.90 -2.63 13.79
C MET A 1 15.88 -2.77 15.30
N PRO A 2 17.03 -2.89 15.98
CA PRO A 2 17.06 -2.75 17.43
C PRO A 2 16.70 -1.30 17.80
N PRO A 3 16.10 -1.05 18.98
CA PRO A 3 15.82 0.30 19.41
C PRO A 3 17.15 1.06 19.56
N PHE A 4 17.27 2.22 18.90
CA PHE A 4 18.30 3.21 19.18
C PHE A 4 18.11 3.72 20.61
N CYS A 5 18.51 2.91 21.58
CA CYS A 5 18.48 3.23 22.99
C CYS A 5 19.88 3.65 23.41
N ASN A 6 19.96 4.86 23.97
CA ASN A 6 21.14 5.48 24.59
C ASN A 6 22.17 6.11 23.65
N ALA A 7 21.76 7.11 22.87
CA ALA A 7 22.67 8.24 22.68
C ALA A 7 22.85 8.91 24.06
N THR A 8 24.00 8.73 24.69
CA THR A 8 24.39 9.44 25.91
C THR A 8 24.17 10.93 25.71
N ARG A 9 23.36 11.58 26.56
CA ARG A 9 23.19 13.04 26.52
C ARG A 9 24.58 13.68 26.54
N ASN A 10 24.88 14.50 25.54
CA ASN A 10 26.11 15.26 25.52
C ASN A 10 25.90 16.49 26.41
N THR A 11 26.39 16.41 27.65
CA THR A 11 26.06 17.34 28.75
C THR A 11 26.94 18.58 28.80
N HIS A 12 27.94 18.72 27.93
CA HIS A 12 28.94 19.80 28.04
C HIS A 12 29.09 20.66 26.78
N GLN A 13 28.77 20.15 25.59
CA GLN A 13 28.86 20.94 24.36
C GLN A 13 27.67 21.88 24.16
N LYS A 14 27.96 23.10 23.69
CA LYS A 14 27.00 24.10 23.25
C LYS A 14 26.73 23.94 21.76
N PHE A 15 25.49 23.63 21.42
CA PHE A 15 25.04 23.41 20.06
C PHE A 15 24.29 24.63 19.51
N VAL A 16 24.49 24.89 18.22
CA VAL A 16 23.68 25.81 17.42
C VAL A 16 23.04 25.03 16.28
N PHE A 17 21.73 25.15 16.11
CA PHE A 17 21.03 24.65 14.92
C PHE A 17 20.72 25.81 13.98
N VAL A 18 20.98 25.63 12.67
CA VAL A 18 20.61 26.59 11.62
C VAL A 18 19.88 25.87 10.49
N GLY A 19 18.64 26.27 10.21
CA GLY A 19 17.93 25.84 9.02
C GLY A 19 16.46 25.54 9.24
N ASN A 20 15.83 24.88 8.26
CA ASN A 20 14.38 24.75 8.15
C ASN A 20 13.90 23.28 8.14
N ARG A 21 14.77 22.31 8.40
CA ARG A 21 14.45 20.88 8.42
C ARG A 21 14.27 20.40 9.87
N LEU A 22 13.09 19.84 10.17
CA LEU A 22 12.67 19.61 11.55
C LEU A 22 13.16 18.28 12.14
N GLU A 23 13.47 17.27 11.33
CA GLU A 23 13.82 15.93 11.83
C GLU A 23 15.15 15.92 12.59
N VAL A 24 16.19 16.58 12.05
CA VAL A 24 17.48 16.77 12.75
C VAL A 24 17.30 17.66 13.98
N LEU A 25 16.55 18.77 13.86
CA LEU A 25 16.25 19.63 15.01
C LEU A 25 15.56 18.86 16.14
N GLN A 26 14.65 17.95 15.82
CA GLN A 26 14.00 17.10 16.81
C GLN A 26 15.01 16.21 17.54
N ALA A 27 15.91 15.54 16.82
CA ALA A 27 16.99 14.76 17.45
C ALA A 27 17.87 15.63 18.37
N MET A 28 18.20 16.86 17.95
CA MET A 28 18.97 17.79 18.76
C MET A 28 18.20 18.23 20.02
N LEU A 29 16.90 18.48 19.92
CA LEU A 29 16.06 18.84 21.08
C LEU A 29 16.05 17.73 22.15
N GLU A 30 16.08 16.48 21.70
CA GLU A 30 16.09 15.27 22.54
C GLU A 30 17.48 14.97 23.13
N SER A 31 18.56 15.27 22.39
CA SER A 31 19.91 14.80 22.70
C SER A 31 20.88 15.87 23.21
N CYS A 32 20.67 17.14 22.83
CA CYS A 32 21.58 18.26 23.14
C CYS A 32 21.02 19.10 24.29
N GLU A 33 21.74 19.17 25.40
CA GLU A 33 21.29 19.95 26.57
C GLU A 33 21.31 21.46 26.29
N TYR A 34 22.46 21.99 25.86
CA TYR A 34 22.65 23.39 25.51
C TYR A 34 22.47 23.58 24.00
N LEU A 35 21.28 24.01 23.59
CA LEU A 35 20.92 24.19 22.18
C LEU A 35 20.31 25.57 21.95
N THR A 36 20.89 26.32 21.02
CA THR A 36 20.33 27.54 20.45
C THR A 36 19.86 27.28 19.02
N ILE A 37 18.68 27.77 18.67
CA ILE A 37 17.99 27.47 17.41
C ILE A 37 17.85 28.77 16.60
N TYR A 38 18.39 28.78 15.39
CA TYR A 38 18.20 29.83 14.40
C TYR A 38 17.43 29.29 13.20
N MET A 39 16.29 29.91 12.92
CA MET A 39 15.42 29.50 11.82
C MET A 39 15.12 30.67 10.90
N GLN A 40 14.91 30.42 9.62
CA GLN A 40 14.54 31.50 8.72
C GLN A 40 13.09 31.94 9.02
N SER A 41 12.90 33.25 9.13
CA SER A 41 11.59 33.85 9.39
C SER A 41 10.59 33.52 8.27
N GLN A 42 9.30 33.48 8.61
CA GLN A 42 8.20 33.27 7.66
C GLN A 42 8.21 31.93 6.88
N THR A 43 8.98 30.94 7.32
CA THR A 43 8.95 29.58 6.75
C THR A 43 7.86 28.72 7.39
N TYR A 44 7.51 27.60 6.75
CA TYR A 44 6.63 26.60 7.35
C TYR A 44 7.21 26.06 8.67
N ALA A 45 8.53 25.83 8.70
CA ALA A 45 9.24 25.34 9.87
C ALA A 45 9.14 26.31 11.05
N SER A 46 9.38 27.62 10.83
CA SER A 46 9.35 28.62 11.91
C SER A 46 7.96 28.79 12.50
N ARG A 47 6.91 28.73 11.67
CA ARG A 47 5.52 28.71 12.14
C ARG A 47 5.21 27.44 12.95
N THR A 48 5.68 26.28 12.50
CA THR A 48 5.35 24.99 13.11
C THR A 48 6.04 24.78 14.46
N ILE A 49 7.29 25.23 14.60
CA ILE A 49 8.10 24.95 15.79
C ILE A 49 7.78 25.90 16.95
N ARG A 50 7.39 27.15 16.64
CA ARG A 50 7.15 28.22 17.63
C ARG A 50 6.17 27.81 18.74
N ASP A 51 5.13 27.08 18.39
CA ASP A 51 4.10 26.65 19.34
C ASP A 51 4.47 25.36 20.09
N LYS A 52 5.39 24.57 19.54
CA LYS A 52 5.79 23.26 20.08
C LYS A 52 6.97 23.32 21.06
N LEU A 53 7.74 24.41 21.07
CA LEU A 53 8.88 24.56 21.98
C LEU A 53 8.44 24.76 23.43
N SER A 54 9.15 24.14 24.37
CA SER A 54 8.95 24.38 25.81
C SER A 54 9.34 25.81 26.19
N SER A 55 8.81 26.33 27.30
CA SER A 55 9.13 27.68 27.79
C SER A 55 10.63 27.93 27.98
N LYS A 56 11.39 26.89 28.36
CA LYS A 56 12.86 26.94 28.45
C LYS A 56 13.48 27.13 27.07
N ARG A 57 13.07 26.33 26.08
CA ARG A 57 13.61 26.35 24.71
C ARG A 57 13.20 27.58 23.91
N LYS A 58 12.04 28.18 24.19
CA LYS A 58 11.60 29.45 23.59
C LYS A 58 12.59 30.60 23.84
N LYS A 59 13.34 30.57 24.95
CA LYS A 59 14.37 31.59 25.26
C LYS A 59 15.64 31.45 24.43
N SER A 60 15.82 30.31 23.76
CA SER A 60 17.00 30.00 22.94
C SER A 60 16.60 29.79 21.48
N TYR A 61 15.46 30.36 21.06
CA TYR A 61 14.95 30.32 19.70
C TYR A 61 14.96 31.72 19.10
N TYR A 62 15.54 31.84 17.91
CA TYR A 62 15.70 33.08 17.19
C TYR A 62 15.36 32.88 15.72
N GLU A 63 14.85 33.93 15.09
CA GLU A 63 14.60 33.95 13.65
C GLU A 63 15.52 34.96 12.99
N PHE A 64 15.97 34.64 11.78
CA PHE A 64 16.70 35.56 10.91
C PHE A 64 15.97 35.74 9.59
N SER A 65 16.10 36.91 8.98
CA SER A 65 15.45 37.28 7.71
C SER A 65 16.44 37.46 6.56
N SER A 66 17.75 37.53 6.84
CA SER A 66 18.79 37.68 5.81
C SER A 66 20.08 36.92 6.14
N LYS A 67 20.92 36.70 5.12
CA LYS A 67 22.26 36.11 5.29
C LYS A 67 23.16 36.98 6.18
N ALA A 68 23.13 38.31 6.00
CA ALA A 68 23.95 39.23 6.79
C ALA A 68 23.60 39.17 8.28
N GLU A 69 22.30 39.13 8.60
CA GLU A 69 21.80 38.96 9.97
C GLU A 69 22.26 37.63 10.57
N LEU A 70 22.11 36.52 9.83
CA LEU A 70 22.58 35.21 10.28
C LEU A 70 24.10 35.23 10.57
N LEU A 71 24.91 35.81 9.69
CA LEU A 71 26.37 35.87 9.90
C LEU A 71 26.73 36.71 11.13
N ALA A 72 26.09 37.87 11.32
CA ALA A 72 26.30 38.70 12.50
C ALA A 72 25.95 37.97 13.80
N LEU A 73 24.83 37.22 13.79
CA LEU A 73 24.42 36.37 14.91
C LEU A 73 25.49 35.30 15.19
N LEU A 74 25.89 34.52 14.19
CA LEU A 74 26.87 33.44 14.35
C LEU A 74 28.22 33.94 14.89
N GLN A 75 28.70 35.10 14.43
CA GLN A 75 29.97 35.68 14.90
C GLN A 75 29.92 36.10 16.37
N SER A 76 28.75 36.53 16.86
CA SER A 76 28.55 36.98 18.24
C SER A 76 28.37 35.84 19.26
N LEU A 77 28.16 34.61 18.79
CA LEU A 77 27.84 33.47 19.65
C LEU A 77 29.08 32.69 20.09
N GLU A 78 28.98 32.12 21.28
CA GLU A 78 29.91 31.12 21.82
C GLU A 78 29.23 29.74 21.77
N PHE A 79 29.76 28.85 20.94
CA PHE A 79 29.25 27.49 20.72
C PHE A 79 30.39 26.56 20.29
N ASP A 80 30.19 25.25 20.47
CA ASP A 80 31.17 24.22 20.11
C ASP A 80 30.83 23.58 18.77
N VAL A 81 29.54 23.31 18.51
CA VAL A 81 29.09 22.63 17.28
C VAL A 81 27.91 23.37 16.65
N LEU A 82 28.04 23.73 15.37
CA LEU A 82 26.93 24.19 14.53
C LEU A 82 26.44 23.07 13.63
N VAL A 83 25.13 22.85 13.64
CA VAL A 83 24.43 21.89 12.79
C VAL A 83 23.54 22.65 11.80
N SER A 84 23.95 22.64 10.54
CA SER A 84 23.15 23.11 9.41
C SER A 84 22.26 21.99 8.89
N ASN A 85 20.97 22.27 8.69
CA ASN A 85 20.09 21.36 7.93
C ASN A 85 18.97 22.14 7.24
N GLY A 86 19.03 22.22 5.90
CA GLY A 86 18.13 23.05 5.10
C GLY A 86 18.33 24.56 5.33
N CYS A 87 19.57 25.01 5.53
CA CYS A 87 19.94 26.42 5.54
C CYS A 87 19.91 26.96 4.10
N PRO A 88 19.27 28.12 3.84
CA PRO A 88 19.16 28.68 2.49
C PRO A 88 20.44 29.39 2.01
N TYR A 89 21.48 29.47 2.85
CA TYR A 89 22.67 30.27 2.60
C TYR A 89 23.95 29.45 2.71
N ILE A 90 24.84 29.66 1.74
CA ILE A 90 26.23 29.22 1.83
C ILE A 90 26.94 30.12 2.85
N LEU A 91 27.56 29.51 3.87
CA LEU A 91 28.28 30.21 4.93
C LEU A 91 29.78 30.25 4.59
N PRO A 92 30.47 31.40 4.76
CA PRO A 92 31.91 31.49 4.54
C PRO A 92 32.66 30.94 5.77
N ILE A 93 32.69 29.62 5.90
CA ILE A 93 33.23 28.89 7.07
C ILE A 93 34.65 29.33 7.41
N SER A 94 35.53 29.47 6.42
CA SER A 94 36.92 29.90 6.62
C SER A 94 37.06 31.28 7.27
N GLN A 95 36.03 32.13 7.18
CA GLN A 95 36.02 33.50 7.70
C GLN A 95 35.35 33.60 9.08
N ILE A 96 34.47 32.66 9.44
CA ILE A 96 33.64 32.75 10.65
C ILE A 96 33.95 31.69 11.70
N GLN A 97 34.59 30.58 11.32
CA GLN A 97 34.88 29.47 12.21
C GLN A 97 36.03 29.80 13.17
N LYS A 98 35.77 29.72 14.48
CA LYS A 98 36.83 29.77 15.50
C LYS A 98 37.49 28.39 15.63
N PRO A 99 38.77 28.28 16.06
CA PRO A 99 39.52 27.00 16.06
C PRO A 99 38.88 25.83 16.83
N HIS A 100 38.09 26.09 17.86
CA HIS A 100 37.42 25.07 18.67
C HIS A 100 36.06 24.62 18.09
N GLN A 101 35.57 25.30 17.06
CA GLN A 101 34.22 25.12 16.55
C GLN A 101 34.16 24.09 15.44
N ILE A 102 33.12 23.27 15.44
CA ILE A 102 32.82 22.30 14.39
C ILE A 102 31.56 22.76 13.67
N PHE A 103 31.61 22.81 12.34
CA PHE A 103 30.46 23.10 11.49
C PHE A 103 30.12 21.86 10.68
N ILE A 104 28.91 21.35 10.83
CA ILE A 104 28.41 20.20 10.07
C ILE A 104 27.13 20.53 9.34
N ASN A 105 26.90 19.86 8.22
CA ASN A 105 25.65 19.91 7.49
C ASN A 105 25.09 18.50 7.30
N CYS A 106 23.78 18.35 7.48
CA CYS A 106 23.04 17.16 7.07
C CYS A 106 22.39 17.43 5.72
N HIS A 107 22.74 16.64 4.72
CA HIS A 107 22.36 16.81 3.33
C HIS A 107 21.61 15.56 2.82
N PRO A 108 20.48 15.69 2.11
CA PRO A 108 19.67 14.54 1.71
C PRO A 108 20.14 13.90 0.40
N SER A 109 21.42 13.52 0.36
CA SER A 109 22.01 12.65 -0.67
C SER A 109 23.13 11.79 -0.08
N LEU A 110 23.63 10.83 -0.86
CA LEU A 110 24.88 10.13 -0.58
C LEU A 110 26.05 10.87 -1.25
N LEU A 111 26.62 11.85 -0.55
CA LEU A 111 27.77 12.62 -1.03
C LEU A 111 28.97 11.69 -1.34
N PRO A 112 29.83 12.05 -2.32
CA PRO A 112 29.87 13.30 -3.09
C PRO A 112 28.83 13.40 -4.22
N ASN A 113 27.93 12.41 -4.37
CA ASN A 113 26.89 12.43 -5.38
C ASN A 113 25.78 13.42 -5.01
N LEU A 114 25.26 14.14 -6.01
CA LEU A 114 24.11 15.03 -5.91
C LEU A 114 24.28 16.13 -4.85
N LYS A 115 25.33 16.95 -4.96
CA LYS A 115 25.43 18.22 -4.21
C LYS A 115 24.34 19.21 -4.63
N GLY A 116 24.02 20.21 -3.81
CA GLY A 116 23.14 21.33 -4.19
C GLY A 116 21.68 21.20 -3.73
N ASN A 117 20.76 22.00 -4.27
CA ASN A 117 19.49 22.26 -3.60
C ASN A 117 18.40 21.19 -3.77
N HIS A 118 18.46 20.35 -4.80
CA HIS A 118 17.36 19.44 -5.15
C HIS A 118 17.79 17.97 -5.34
N PRO A 119 18.63 17.42 -4.45
CA PRO A 119 19.26 16.12 -4.67
C PRO A 119 18.26 14.97 -4.77
N ILE A 120 17.16 15.03 -4.02
CA ILE A 120 16.11 14.00 -4.03
C ILE A 120 15.43 13.91 -5.42
N ASN A 121 15.15 15.05 -6.05
CA ASN A 121 14.64 15.08 -7.43
C ASN A 121 15.70 14.53 -8.40
N GLY A 122 16.97 14.94 -8.22
CA GLY A 122 18.09 14.48 -9.04
C GLY A 122 18.31 12.97 -8.94
N ALA A 123 18.10 12.38 -7.77
CA ALA A 123 18.21 10.94 -7.55
C ALA A 123 17.20 10.16 -8.41
N ILE A 124 15.95 10.63 -8.49
CA ILE A 124 14.95 10.03 -9.38
C ILE A 124 15.29 10.30 -10.85
N LEU A 125 15.60 11.57 -11.19
CA LEU A 125 15.83 12.00 -12.57
C LEU A 125 16.97 11.24 -13.25
N PHE A 126 18.05 10.99 -12.52
CA PHE A 126 19.28 10.34 -13.02
C PHE A 126 19.47 8.92 -12.49
N HIS A 127 18.45 8.31 -11.90
CA HIS A 127 18.51 6.94 -11.34
C HIS A 127 19.69 6.72 -10.38
N GLN A 128 19.91 7.67 -9.47
CA GLN A 128 20.98 7.57 -8.49
C GLN A 128 20.44 7.06 -7.14
N PRO A 129 21.28 6.40 -6.34
CA PRO A 129 20.96 6.07 -4.95
C PRO A 129 20.52 7.31 -4.16
N SER A 130 19.53 7.13 -3.28
CA SER A 130 19.06 8.15 -2.34
C SER A 130 19.59 7.89 -0.94
N GLY A 131 19.51 8.88 -0.05
CA GLY A 131 19.99 8.75 1.32
C GLY A 131 20.21 10.11 1.96
N ALA A 132 21.00 10.12 3.03
CA ALA A 132 21.47 11.34 3.65
C ALA A 132 22.93 11.21 4.09
N THR A 133 23.61 12.35 4.16
CA THR A 133 25.01 12.47 4.59
C THR A 133 25.12 13.55 5.66
N CYS A 134 25.83 13.25 6.75
CA CYS A 134 26.35 14.28 7.64
C CYS A 134 27.83 14.51 7.31
N HIS A 135 28.22 15.75 7.03
CA HIS A 135 29.59 16.10 6.64
C HIS A 135 30.04 17.42 7.27
N ILE A 136 31.36 17.61 7.34
CA ILE A 136 31.99 18.87 7.73
C ILE A 136 31.65 19.94 6.68
N MET A 137 31.32 21.15 7.11
CA MET A 137 31.10 22.28 6.21
C MET A 137 32.44 22.91 5.79
N THR A 138 32.51 23.33 4.53
CA THR A 138 33.59 24.17 3.99
C THR A 138 32.97 25.40 3.32
N ASP A 139 33.79 26.26 2.72
CA ASP A 139 33.29 27.38 1.91
C ASP A 139 32.56 26.92 0.64
N GLU A 140 32.80 25.68 0.23
CA GLU A 140 32.16 25.06 -0.92
C GLU A 140 30.87 24.31 -0.53
N ILE A 141 29.96 24.22 -1.50
CA ILE A 141 28.69 23.53 -1.33
C ILE A 141 28.93 22.02 -1.20
N ASP A 142 28.53 21.44 -0.07
CA ASP A 142 28.48 20.00 0.17
C ASP A 142 29.79 19.24 -0.17
N SER A 143 30.94 19.90 0.01
CA SER A 143 32.27 19.37 -0.38
C SER A 143 33.12 18.86 0.77
N GLY A 144 32.75 19.11 2.03
CA GLY A 144 33.61 18.75 3.16
C GLY A 144 33.59 17.27 3.52
N ALA A 145 34.49 16.89 4.43
CA ALA A 145 34.72 15.51 4.81
C ALA A 145 33.47 14.85 5.41
N ILE A 146 33.17 13.63 4.97
CA ILE A 146 31.97 12.89 5.38
C ILE A 146 32.18 12.27 6.76
N ILE A 147 31.19 12.43 7.64
CA ILE A 147 31.18 11.87 9.01
C ILE A 147 30.35 10.58 9.04
N SER A 148 29.17 10.61 8.42
CA SER A 148 28.23 9.48 8.39
C SER A 148 27.31 9.55 7.18
N GLN A 149 26.80 8.38 6.75
CA GLN A 149 25.81 8.27 5.67
C GLN A 149 24.76 7.22 6.01
N VAL A 150 23.53 7.47 5.55
CA VAL A 150 22.41 6.54 5.68
C VAL A 150 21.77 6.37 4.30
N PRO A 151 21.88 5.18 3.67
CA PRO A 151 21.26 4.94 2.37
C PRO A 151 19.74 4.76 2.51
N VAL A 152 19.01 5.25 1.51
CA VAL A 152 17.56 5.09 1.38
C VAL A 152 17.27 4.41 0.06
N TYR A 153 16.59 3.25 0.12
CA TYR A 153 16.18 2.53 -1.09
C TYR A 153 15.02 3.27 -1.77
N ASN A 154 15.22 3.66 -3.02
CA ASN A 154 14.27 4.40 -3.85
C ASN A 154 13.92 3.55 -5.09
N ASP A 155 12.84 2.77 -5.01
CA ASP A 155 12.34 1.96 -6.12
C ASP A 155 11.23 2.68 -6.92
N ASN A 156 10.72 2.01 -7.95
CA ASN A 156 9.69 2.56 -8.83
C ASN A 156 8.31 2.77 -8.17
N ASN A 157 8.06 2.21 -6.98
CA ASN A 157 6.80 2.29 -6.25
C ASN A 157 6.80 3.44 -5.23
N ILE A 158 7.95 4.03 -4.93
CA ILE A 158 8.07 5.13 -3.98
C ILE A 158 7.70 6.44 -4.68
N SER A 159 6.69 7.13 -4.14
CA SER A 159 6.31 8.46 -4.61
C SER A 159 7.34 9.52 -4.16
N LEU A 160 7.52 10.58 -4.95
CA LEU A 160 8.40 11.70 -4.60
C LEU A 160 8.13 12.27 -3.19
N PRO A 161 6.87 12.53 -2.76
CA PRO A 161 6.60 13.01 -1.40
C PRO A 161 7.05 12.03 -0.31
N LEU A 162 6.88 10.72 -0.53
CA LEU A 162 7.33 9.70 0.42
C LEU A 162 8.86 9.64 0.49
N LEU A 163 9.55 9.69 -0.66
CA LEU A 163 11.01 9.72 -0.71
C LEU A 163 11.58 10.91 0.06
N TYR A 164 10.94 12.08 -0.06
CA TYR A 164 11.29 13.26 0.74
C TYR A 164 11.22 12.96 2.25
N GLN A 165 10.15 12.33 2.74
CA GLN A 165 10.04 11.98 4.17
C GLN A 165 11.11 10.97 4.58
N MET A 166 11.36 9.95 3.74
CA MET A 166 12.38 8.93 4.01
C MET A 166 13.78 9.54 4.11
N CYS A 167 14.15 10.45 3.20
CA CYS A 167 15.44 11.13 3.26
C CYS A 167 15.56 12.06 4.48
N PHE A 168 14.50 12.73 4.93
CA PHE A 168 14.57 13.56 6.15
C PHE A 168 14.74 12.72 7.42
N LEU A 169 14.12 11.53 7.47
CA LEU A 169 14.37 10.56 8.54
C LEU A 169 15.81 10.05 8.48
N ALA A 170 16.36 9.83 7.28
CA ALA A 170 17.76 9.46 7.10
C ALA A 170 18.73 10.59 7.51
N GLU A 171 18.40 11.87 7.29
CA GLU A 171 19.19 13.00 7.78
C GLU A 171 19.30 12.98 9.32
N LYS A 172 18.18 12.70 10.00
CA LYS A 172 18.14 12.52 11.46
C LYS A 172 19.05 11.37 11.91
N GLU A 173 18.96 10.23 11.25
CA GLU A 173 19.79 9.06 11.59
C GLU A 173 21.28 9.33 11.32
N ALA A 174 21.62 9.96 10.19
CA ALA A 174 22.99 10.36 9.87
C ALA A 174 23.55 11.32 10.93
N PHE A 175 22.76 12.31 11.38
CA PHE A 175 23.14 13.19 12.48
C PHE A 175 23.43 12.43 13.78
N LEU A 176 22.57 11.48 14.18
CA LEU A 176 22.77 10.69 15.39
C LEU A 176 24.04 9.83 15.31
N LEU A 177 24.33 9.24 14.14
CA LEU A 177 25.58 8.53 13.88
C LEU A 177 26.79 9.46 13.96
N ALA A 178 26.68 10.69 13.42
CA ALA A 178 27.76 11.68 13.51
C ALA A 178 28.04 12.09 14.96
N MET A 179 27.00 12.22 15.79
CA MET A 179 27.14 12.50 17.22
C MET A 179 27.82 11.34 17.97
N GLN A 180 27.51 10.08 17.64
CA GLN A 180 28.21 8.91 18.20
C GLN A 180 29.70 8.88 17.85
N ARG A 181 30.07 9.49 16.71
CA ARG A 181 31.46 9.62 16.25
C ARG A 181 32.15 10.90 16.73
N ASP A 182 31.53 11.65 17.64
CA ASP A 182 32.05 12.94 18.12
C ASP A 182 32.39 13.89 16.96
N PHE A 183 31.56 13.84 15.90
CA PHE A 183 31.68 14.62 14.67
C PHE A 183 33.01 14.45 13.91
N LYS A 184 33.75 13.36 14.15
CA LYS A 184 35.00 13.06 13.44
C LYS A 184 34.71 12.39 12.09
N PRO A 185 35.29 12.89 10.98
CA PRO A 185 35.16 12.25 9.68
C PRO A 185 35.51 10.76 9.70
N ASP A 186 34.85 9.96 8.86
CA ASP A 186 35.23 8.57 8.64
C ASP A 186 36.16 8.48 7.43
N GLU A 187 37.38 8.02 7.66
CA GLU A 187 38.38 7.81 6.60
C GLU A 187 37.92 6.78 5.57
N ASN A 188 36.98 5.89 5.91
CA ASN A 188 36.41 4.93 4.96
C ASN A 188 35.61 5.61 3.83
N PHE A 189 35.14 6.85 4.02
CA PHE A 189 34.47 7.63 2.97
C PHE A 189 35.44 8.39 2.07
N LEU A 190 36.77 8.27 2.27
CA LEU A 190 37.80 8.81 1.38
C LEU A 190 37.92 8.00 0.08
N SER A 191 36.83 7.86 -0.68
CA SER A 191 36.89 7.25 -2.00
C SER A 191 37.17 8.33 -3.06
N HIS A 192 38.27 8.16 -3.79
CA HIS A 192 38.73 9.05 -4.86
C HIS A 192 37.92 8.90 -6.17
N SER A 193 36.72 8.33 -6.12
CA SER A 193 35.89 8.17 -7.31
C SER A 193 35.11 9.44 -7.61
N THR A 194 35.21 9.93 -8.84
CA THR A 194 34.39 11.03 -9.35
C THR A 194 32.90 10.67 -9.20
N PRO A 195 32.07 11.50 -8.55
CA PRO A 195 30.65 11.19 -8.40
C PRO A 195 29.96 11.14 -9.78
N PRO A 196 29.01 10.20 -9.99
CA PRO A 196 28.25 10.14 -11.24
C PRO A 196 27.55 11.45 -11.58
N ILE A 197 26.93 12.10 -10.58
CA ILE A 197 26.31 13.41 -10.70
C ILE A 197 26.91 14.33 -9.63
N PRO A 198 27.90 15.18 -9.96
CA PRO A 198 28.61 15.98 -8.95
C PRO A 198 27.74 17.05 -8.30
N TYR A 199 26.74 17.57 -9.02
CA TYR A 199 25.90 18.67 -8.55
C TYR A 199 24.55 18.62 -9.24
N TYR A 200 23.48 18.87 -8.48
CA TYR A 200 22.16 19.04 -9.04
C TYR A 200 21.33 20.08 -8.29
N THR A 201 20.86 21.05 -9.06
CA THR A 201 19.81 21.97 -8.68
C THR A 201 18.83 22.02 -9.85
N ARG A 202 17.53 21.93 -9.56
CA ARG A 202 16.50 21.95 -10.59
C ARG A 202 16.61 23.23 -11.44
N ALA A 203 16.37 23.09 -12.74
CA ALA A 203 16.16 24.18 -13.69
C ALA A 203 14.81 23.94 -14.38
N ASP A 204 14.15 24.99 -14.87
CA ASP A 204 12.84 24.86 -15.51
C ASP A 204 12.89 23.92 -16.73
N SER A 205 13.99 23.95 -17.48
CA SER A 205 14.25 23.04 -18.60
C SER A 205 14.26 21.55 -18.21
N HIS A 206 14.53 21.21 -16.95
CA HIS A 206 14.48 19.80 -16.50
C HIS A 206 13.05 19.27 -16.35
N LEU A 207 12.04 20.15 -16.26
CA LEU A 207 10.64 19.75 -16.18
C LEU A 207 10.03 19.53 -17.56
N GLU A 208 10.74 19.89 -18.63
CA GLU A 208 10.25 19.83 -20.00
C GLU A 208 10.26 18.40 -20.54
N LEU A 209 9.13 18.02 -21.12
CA LEU A 209 8.93 16.76 -21.79
C LEU A 209 8.88 16.98 -23.30
N ASP A 210 9.73 16.26 -24.01
CA ASP A 210 9.85 16.25 -25.47
C ASP A 210 9.82 14.79 -25.93
N PHE A 211 8.63 14.34 -26.33
CA PHE A 211 8.36 12.93 -26.68
C PHE A 211 9.05 12.48 -27.97
N HIS A 212 9.65 13.39 -28.74
CA HIS A 212 10.42 13.06 -29.95
C HIS A 212 11.88 12.78 -29.66
N THR A 213 12.46 13.51 -28.71
CA THR A 213 13.91 13.48 -28.45
C THR A 213 14.27 12.72 -27.18
N GLN A 214 13.35 12.63 -26.22
CA GLN A 214 13.57 11.95 -24.96
C GLN A 214 13.08 10.50 -25.00
N SER A 215 13.81 9.61 -24.33
CA SER A 215 13.37 8.22 -24.19
C SER A 215 12.18 8.09 -23.24
N THR A 216 11.40 7.02 -23.40
CA THR A 216 10.28 6.68 -22.50
C THR A 216 10.70 6.66 -21.04
N GLN A 217 11.88 6.10 -20.74
CA GLN A 217 12.39 6.06 -19.37
C GLN A 217 12.74 7.45 -18.84
N HIS A 218 13.34 8.31 -19.67
CA HIS A 218 13.62 9.70 -19.30
C HIS A 218 12.31 10.45 -18.97
N ILE A 219 11.29 10.31 -19.81
CA ILE A 219 9.96 10.91 -19.59
C ILE A 219 9.36 10.45 -18.26
N ILE A 220 9.39 9.14 -17.99
CA ILE A 220 8.89 8.57 -16.73
C ILE A 220 9.65 9.16 -15.53
N ASN A 221 10.98 9.20 -15.59
CA ASN A 221 11.79 9.74 -14.51
C ASN A 221 11.53 11.21 -14.27
N THR A 222 11.43 12.01 -15.34
CA THR A 222 11.16 13.44 -15.25
C THR A 222 9.80 13.67 -14.59
N ILE A 223 8.77 12.94 -15.01
CA ILE A 223 7.44 13.04 -14.40
C ILE A 223 7.48 12.65 -12.92
N LYS A 224 8.10 11.50 -12.58
CA LYS A 224 8.24 11.04 -11.19
C LYS A 224 9.06 12.00 -10.33
N ALA A 225 10.15 12.56 -10.87
CA ALA A 225 11.02 13.50 -10.19
C ALA A 225 10.33 14.83 -9.88
N PHE A 226 9.25 15.18 -10.60
CA PHE A 226 8.49 16.42 -10.40
C PHE A 226 6.99 16.19 -10.12
N ALA A 227 6.65 15.01 -9.57
CA ALA A 227 5.28 14.56 -9.27
C ALA A 227 4.63 15.32 -8.08
N MET A 228 4.47 16.64 -8.21
CA MET A 228 3.73 17.49 -7.29
C MET A 228 2.58 18.19 -8.02
N GLN A 229 1.41 18.27 -7.40
CA GLN A 229 0.20 18.83 -8.03
C GLN A 229 0.34 20.29 -8.49
N THR A 230 1.19 21.07 -7.84
CA THR A 230 1.45 22.48 -8.16
C THR A 230 2.62 22.68 -9.13
N GLN A 231 3.36 21.62 -9.45
CA GLN A 231 4.54 21.66 -10.30
C GLN A 231 4.28 20.81 -11.55
N GLY A 232 4.50 19.50 -11.49
CA GLY A 232 4.34 18.58 -12.63
C GLY A 232 5.36 18.84 -13.75
N ALA A 233 5.79 17.78 -14.43
CA ALA A 233 6.55 17.92 -15.67
C ALA A 233 5.59 18.34 -16.79
N TYR A 234 6.02 19.20 -17.72
CA TYR A 234 5.14 19.79 -18.73
C TYR A 234 5.62 19.53 -20.15
N LEU A 235 4.68 19.52 -21.10
CA LEU A 235 5.04 19.39 -22.52
C LEU A 235 5.78 20.63 -23.00
N LYS A 236 6.93 20.44 -23.65
CA LYS A 236 7.73 21.52 -24.22
C LYS A 236 6.95 22.40 -25.21
N CYS A 237 6.03 21.80 -25.97
CA CYS A 237 5.16 22.51 -26.91
C CYS A 237 3.99 23.24 -26.23
N ASP A 238 3.62 22.85 -25.00
CA ASP A 238 2.51 23.46 -24.24
C ASP A 238 2.69 23.26 -22.73
N SER A 239 3.25 24.28 -22.07
CA SER A 239 3.49 24.29 -20.62
C SER A 239 2.22 24.24 -19.74
N SER A 240 1.03 24.38 -20.34
CA SER A 240 -0.24 24.21 -19.64
C SER A 240 -0.58 22.73 -19.41
N VAL A 241 -0.05 21.84 -20.26
CA VAL A 241 -0.19 20.39 -20.11
C VAL A 241 0.88 19.89 -19.14
N ARG A 242 0.44 19.50 -17.95
CA ARG A 242 1.31 18.99 -16.88
C ARG A 242 0.95 17.57 -16.53
N PHE A 243 1.96 16.76 -16.25
CA PHE A 243 1.82 15.39 -15.81
C PHE A 243 2.40 15.21 -14.41
N ILE A 244 1.71 14.38 -13.63
CA ILE A 244 2.06 14.08 -12.23
C ILE A 244 2.32 12.60 -11.99
N ASP A 245 2.02 11.74 -12.97
CA ASP A 245 2.34 10.32 -12.91
C ASP A 245 2.47 9.74 -14.32
N ALA A 246 3.28 8.69 -14.44
CA ALA A 246 3.60 8.01 -15.69
C ALA A 246 3.89 6.53 -15.44
N LYS A 247 3.23 5.65 -16.20
CA LYS A 247 3.39 4.21 -16.10
C LYS A 247 3.50 3.56 -17.47
N LEU A 248 4.57 2.80 -17.67
CA LEU A 248 4.70 1.93 -18.85
C LEU A 248 3.83 0.69 -18.66
N ILE A 249 2.98 0.43 -19.66
CA ILE A 249 2.02 -0.67 -19.71
C ILE A 249 2.43 -1.58 -20.87
N SER A 250 2.68 -2.85 -20.57
CA SER A 250 2.70 -3.91 -21.57
C SER A 250 1.41 -4.72 -21.42
N ASN A 251 0.67 -4.86 -22.51
CA ASN A 251 -0.60 -5.56 -22.51
C ASN A 251 -0.90 -6.12 -23.91
N PRO A 252 -1.01 -7.46 -24.07
CA PRO A 252 -1.22 -8.08 -25.38
C PRO A 252 -2.50 -7.63 -26.09
N PHE A 253 -3.55 -7.26 -25.35
CA PHE A 253 -4.79 -6.73 -25.94
C PHE A 253 -4.57 -5.34 -26.53
N LEU A 254 -3.87 -4.44 -25.82
CA LEU A 254 -3.53 -3.12 -26.34
C LEU A 254 -2.60 -3.23 -27.56
N GLU A 255 -1.62 -4.14 -27.53
CA GLU A 255 -0.73 -4.43 -28.66
C GLU A 255 -1.50 -4.88 -29.90
N LYS A 256 -2.46 -5.78 -29.71
CA LYS A 256 -3.35 -6.24 -30.78
C LYS A 256 -4.27 -5.12 -31.28
N THR A 257 -4.86 -4.36 -30.37
CA THR A 257 -5.89 -3.33 -30.67
C THR A 257 -5.30 -2.13 -31.39
N PHE A 258 -4.12 -1.67 -30.95
CA PHE A 258 -3.44 -0.48 -31.46
C PHE A 258 -2.20 -0.84 -32.28
N LYS A 259 -2.24 -2.00 -32.97
CA LYS A 259 -1.11 -2.50 -33.76
C LYS A 259 -0.67 -1.54 -34.87
N GLN A 260 -1.61 -0.79 -35.43
CA GLN A 260 -1.38 0.14 -36.55
C GLN A 260 -1.12 1.59 -36.11
N SER A 261 -1.11 1.87 -34.81
CA SER A 261 -0.87 3.22 -34.29
C SER A 261 0.61 3.58 -34.33
N ASN A 262 0.93 4.84 -34.57
CA ASN A 262 2.31 5.34 -34.62
C ASN A 262 2.83 5.62 -33.21
N LEU A 263 4.15 5.70 -33.07
CA LEU A 263 4.78 6.18 -31.84
C LEU A 263 4.25 7.58 -31.49
N ASN A 264 4.06 7.82 -30.19
CA ASN A 264 3.51 9.03 -29.61
C ASN A 264 2.05 9.34 -29.96
N ASP A 265 1.29 8.45 -30.62
CA ASP A 265 -0.16 8.66 -30.79
C ASP A 265 -0.89 8.55 -29.43
N ILE A 266 -1.82 9.48 -29.14
CA ILE A 266 -2.83 9.28 -28.08
C ILE A 266 -3.82 8.24 -28.60
N LEU A 267 -3.85 7.10 -27.93
CA LEU A 267 -4.71 5.98 -28.26
C LEU A 267 -6.04 6.08 -27.53
N LEU A 268 -5.98 6.47 -26.25
CA LEU A 268 -7.13 6.56 -25.37
C LEU A 268 -7.04 7.81 -24.49
N SER A 269 -8.23 8.33 -24.18
CA SER A 269 -8.45 9.36 -23.17
C SER A 269 -9.55 8.91 -22.24
N PHE A 270 -9.31 8.94 -20.94
CA PHE A 270 -10.30 8.54 -19.94
C PHE A 270 -9.97 9.19 -18.60
N ASP A 271 -10.99 9.69 -17.91
CA ASP A 271 -10.82 10.46 -16.67
C ASP A 271 -9.79 11.60 -16.83
N ASN A 272 -8.69 11.57 -16.07
CA ASN A 272 -7.54 12.47 -16.20
C ASN A 272 -6.29 11.76 -16.76
N HIS A 273 -6.47 10.65 -17.46
CA HIS A 273 -5.40 9.87 -18.05
C HIS A 273 -5.42 9.93 -19.57
N ILE A 274 -4.23 9.87 -20.15
CA ILE A 274 -4.02 9.61 -21.57
C ILE A 274 -3.13 8.38 -21.73
N LEU A 275 -3.40 7.57 -22.75
CA LEU A 275 -2.57 6.44 -23.12
C LEU A 275 -1.88 6.73 -24.44
N CYS A 276 -0.55 6.78 -24.42
CA CYS A 276 0.26 7.06 -25.60
C CYS A 276 1.00 5.81 -26.07
N LYS A 277 1.16 5.63 -27.38
CA LYS A 277 2.01 4.57 -27.93
C LYS A 277 3.49 4.91 -27.71
N GLN A 278 4.27 3.96 -27.20
CA GLN A 278 5.74 4.05 -27.11
C GLN A 278 6.40 2.84 -27.77
N ALA A 279 7.71 2.92 -28.01
CA ALA A 279 8.47 1.82 -28.61
C ALA A 279 8.46 0.59 -27.69
N GLU A 280 8.52 0.81 -26.39
CA GLU A 280 8.59 -0.21 -25.33
C GLU A 280 7.22 -0.69 -24.85
N GLY A 281 6.12 -0.16 -25.39
CA GLY A 281 4.76 -0.51 -25.00
C GLY A 281 3.77 0.65 -25.08
N PHE A 282 3.03 0.88 -24.00
CA PHE A 282 2.06 1.96 -23.90
C PHE A 282 2.32 2.79 -22.65
N LEU A 283 2.55 4.09 -22.82
CA LEU A 283 2.79 4.99 -21.72
C LEU A 283 1.47 5.61 -21.28
N GLN A 284 0.97 5.20 -20.12
CA GLN A 284 -0.14 5.87 -19.46
C GLN A 284 0.40 7.08 -18.70
N LEU A 285 -0.16 8.26 -18.97
CA LEU A 285 0.19 9.51 -18.33
C LEU A 285 -1.01 10.06 -17.58
N THR A 286 -0.77 10.67 -16.42
CA THR A 286 -1.80 11.29 -15.57
C THR A 286 -1.64 12.80 -15.58
N LEU A 287 -2.67 13.50 -16.05
CA LEU A 287 -2.71 14.97 -16.14
C LEU A 287 -2.92 15.62 -14.77
N ALA A 288 -2.27 16.76 -14.54
CA ALA A 288 -2.51 17.62 -13.41
C ALA A 288 -3.82 18.42 -13.62
N ASN A 289 -4.72 18.38 -12.64
CA ASN A 289 -5.89 19.29 -12.50
C ASN A 289 -6.85 19.42 -13.69
N THR A 290 -6.93 18.44 -14.60
CA THR A 290 -7.86 18.46 -15.74
C THR A 290 -8.59 17.13 -15.90
N SER A 291 -9.93 17.18 -15.98
CA SER A 291 -10.81 16.01 -16.24
C SER A 291 -11.15 15.87 -17.73
N THR A 292 -10.49 16.64 -18.58
CA THR A 292 -10.69 16.71 -20.04
C THR A 292 -9.36 17.02 -20.69
N ILE A 293 -9.06 16.38 -21.82
CA ILE A 293 -7.84 16.68 -22.59
C ILE A 293 -7.88 18.16 -23.04
N PRO A 294 -6.81 18.93 -22.79
CA PRO A 294 -6.62 20.25 -23.37
C PRO A 294 -6.82 20.28 -24.89
N GLN A 295 -7.54 21.28 -25.42
CA GLN A 295 -7.78 21.40 -26.87
C GLN A 295 -6.48 21.42 -27.69
N SER A 296 -5.38 21.91 -27.12
CA SER A 296 -4.04 21.90 -27.72
C SER A 296 -3.55 20.50 -28.12
N LEU A 297 -3.95 19.45 -27.39
CA LEU A 297 -3.64 18.05 -27.70
C LEU A 297 -4.62 17.42 -28.71
N THR A 298 -5.68 18.14 -29.11
CA THR A 298 -6.73 17.63 -30.02
C THR A 298 -6.68 18.24 -31.42
N THR A 299 -6.05 19.41 -31.58
CA THR A 299 -5.94 20.09 -32.88
C THR A 299 -4.82 19.50 -33.73
N LYS A 300 -5.17 19.04 -34.94
CA LYS A 300 -4.31 18.34 -35.91
C LYS A 300 -3.02 19.06 -36.35
N ASN A 301 -2.70 20.25 -35.85
CA ASN A 301 -1.61 21.06 -36.39
C ASN A 301 -0.64 21.71 -35.39
N THR A 302 -0.65 21.41 -34.08
CA THR A 302 0.30 22.12 -33.20
C THR A 302 0.87 21.40 -31.98
N CYS A 303 0.49 20.15 -31.62
CA CYS A 303 1.15 19.43 -30.52
C CYS A 303 1.33 17.93 -30.81
N ASP A 304 2.45 17.39 -30.31
CA ASP A 304 3.09 16.12 -30.63
C ASP A 304 2.38 14.84 -30.17
N ILE A 305 1.06 14.88 -30.08
CA ILE A 305 0.25 13.73 -29.71
C ILE A 305 -1.04 13.77 -30.53
N LYS A 306 -1.22 12.82 -31.47
CA LYS A 306 -2.34 12.87 -32.42
C LYS A 306 -3.60 12.27 -31.82
N SER A 307 -4.67 13.07 -31.73
CA SER A 307 -6.04 12.55 -31.63
C SER A 307 -6.55 12.23 -33.04
N GLN A 308 -6.89 10.97 -33.34
CA GLN A 308 -7.51 10.64 -34.63
C GLN A 308 -8.95 10.14 -34.56
N THR A 309 -9.53 9.86 -33.40
CA THR A 309 -10.97 9.51 -33.30
C THR A 309 -11.48 9.68 -31.87
N CYS A 310 -11.92 10.88 -31.49
CA CYS A 310 -12.69 11.09 -30.27
C CYS A 310 -14.18 10.88 -30.57
N ILE A 311 -14.75 9.77 -30.10
CA ILE A 311 -16.20 9.58 -30.07
C ILE A 311 -16.73 10.37 -28.87
N THR A 312 -17.26 11.57 -29.13
CA THR A 312 -17.91 12.40 -28.12
C THR A 312 -19.42 12.26 -28.30
N VAL A 313 -20.15 11.72 -27.32
CA VAL A 313 -21.63 11.66 -27.37
C VAL A 313 -22.22 12.43 -26.20
N SER A 314 -22.82 13.57 -26.52
CA SER A 314 -23.70 14.36 -25.67
C SER A 314 -25.15 14.06 -26.07
N HIS A 315 -26.06 13.82 -25.13
CA HIS A 315 -27.49 14.18 -25.26
C HIS A 315 -28.26 14.06 -23.94
N THR A 316 -29.14 15.03 -23.73
CA THR A 316 -30.05 15.27 -22.60
C THR A 316 -31.48 14.99 -23.02
N TYR A 317 -32.28 14.22 -22.27
CA TYR A 317 -33.76 14.32 -22.29
C TYR A 317 -34.40 13.81 -20.99
N ASN A 318 -35.69 14.11 -20.83
CA ASN A 318 -36.37 14.62 -19.64
C ASN A 318 -37.66 13.79 -19.35
N ILE A 319 -38.07 13.72 -18.06
CA ILE A 319 -39.47 13.55 -17.52
C ILE A 319 -40.11 12.15 -17.75
N SER A 320 -40.90 11.46 -16.90
CA SER A 320 -41.71 11.70 -15.68
C SER A 320 -42.01 10.38 -14.92
N HIS A 321 -42.39 10.52 -13.65
CA HIS A 321 -42.81 9.51 -12.67
C HIS A 321 -44.12 8.73 -12.96
N HIS A 322 -44.19 7.48 -12.48
CA HIS A 322 -45.11 7.04 -11.40
C HIS A 322 -44.79 5.60 -10.93
N CYS A 323 -44.60 5.42 -9.62
CA CYS A 323 -44.40 4.12 -8.96
C CYS A 323 -45.69 3.65 -8.29
N ASN A 324 -45.95 2.35 -8.34
CA ASN A 324 -46.82 1.63 -7.40
C ASN A 324 -46.17 0.28 -7.04
N THR A 325 -46.14 -0.04 -5.76
CA THR A 325 -45.63 -1.31 -5.18
C THR A 325 -46.70 -1.91 -4.26
N PRO A 326 -46.94 -3.24 -4.28
CA PRO A 326 -47.66 -3.93 -3.22
C PRO A 326 -46.71 -4.52 -2.17
N GLN A 327 -47.10 -4.39 -0.90
CA GLN A 327 -46.45 -5.00 0.27
C GLN A 327 -46.88 -6.46 0.46
N THR A 328 -45.99 -7.28 1.01
CA THR A 328 -46.38 -8.47 1.78
C THR A 328 -45.36 -8.75 2.88
N THR A 329 -45.87 -8.99 4.08
CA THR A 329 -45.14 -9.05 5.35
C THR A 329 -45.08 -10.50 5.84
N ILE A 330 -43.92 -10.97 6.32
CA ILE A 330 -43.82 -12.18 7.14
C ILE A 330 -42.97 -11.86 8.37
N LYS A 331 -43.55 -12.06 9.56
CA LYS A 331 -42.87 -12.01 10.86
C LYS A 331 -42.38 -13.43 11.22
N ALA A 332 -41.17 -13.53 11.76
CA ALA A 332 -40.73 -14.69 12.55
C ALA A 332 -40.02 -14.20 13.81
N ASN A 333 -40.37 -14.82 14.92
CA ASN A 333 -39.92 -14.57 16.29
C ASN A 333 -38.42 -14.83 16.46
N ILE A 334 -37.74 -14.01 17.29
CA ILE A 334 -36.39 -14.31 17.80
C ILE A 334 -36.41 -14.15 19.32
N GLU A 335 -36.11 -15.26 20.00
CA GLU A 335 -35.89 -15.36 21.44
C GLU A 335 -34.55 -14.73 21.86
N SER A 336 -34.54 -14.27 23.10
CA SER A 336 -33.54 -13.44 23.75
C SER A 336 -32.24 -14.15 24.12
N SER A 337 -31.11 -13.65 23.63
CA SER A 337 -29.85 -13.51 24.38
C SER A 337 -29.01 -12.38 23.77
N HIS A 338 -28.76 -11.31 24.54
CA HIS A 338 -28.04 -10.12 24.08
C HIS A 338 -26.52 -10.35 24.08
N THR A 339 -26.04 -11.31 23.31
CA THR A 339 -24.63 -11.39 22.93
C THR A 339 -24.47 -10.76 21.55
N GLN A 340 -23.60 -9.75 21.44
CA GLN A 340 -23.18 -9.18 20.16
C GLN A 340 -22.41 -10.23 19.36
N VAL A 341 -23.11 -11.06 18.58
CA VAL A 341 -22.49 -12.13 17.79
C VAL A 341 -22.31 -11.62 16.36
N SER A 342 -21.07 -11.42 15.96
CA SER A 342 -20.74 -11.15 14.56
C SER A 342 -21.12 -12.35 13.69
N ILE A 343 -21.71 -12.11 12.52
CA ILE A 343 -22.04 -13.18 11.55
C ILE A 343 -20.81 -14.01 11.19
N PHE A 344 -19.63 -13.38 11.13
CA PHE A 344 -18.37 -14.04 10.79
C PHE A 344 -17.89 -15.03 11.85
N SER A 345 -18.38 -14.92 13.09
CA SER A 345 -18.05 -15.86 14.18
C SER A 345 -19.03 -17.03 14.28
N GLN A 346 -20.10 -17.04 13.47
CA GLN A 346 -21.11 -18.10 13.49
C GLN A 346 -20.64 -19.34 12.74
N ASP A 347 -20.99 -20.51 13.29
CA ASP A 347 -20.72 -21.82 12.67
C ASP A 347 -21.23 -21.92 11.24
N SER A 348 -22.43 -21.40 10.95
CA SER A 348 -23.03 -21.45 9.62
C SER A 348 -22.15 -20.75 8.58
N TYR A 349 -21.59 -19.58 8.94
CA TYR A 349 -20.68 -18.83 8.09
C TYR A 349 -19.33 -19.53 7.94
N ALA A 350 -18.74 -19.98 9.06
CA ALA A 350 -17.48 -20.71 9.06
C ALA A 350 -17.58 -22.02 8.25
N LYS A 351 -18.70 -22.75 8.35
CA LYS A 351 -18.99 -23.96 7.56
C LYS A 351 -19.14 -23.64 6.07
N ALA A 352 -19.80 -22.54 5.72
CA ALA A 352 -19.91 -22.14 4.32
C ALA A 352 -18.53 -21.97 3.66
N LEU A 353 -17.54 -21.43 4.38
CA LEU A 353 -16.14 -21.33 3.91
C LEU A 353 -15.44 -22.69 3.76
N LEU A 354 -15.94 -23.75 4.38
CA LEU A 354 -15.35 -25.09 4.39
C LEU A 354 -15.99 -26.06 3.39
N GLU A 355 -17.28 -25.90 3.07
CA GLU A 355 -17.99 -26.75 2.09
C GLU A 355 -17.27 -26.95 0.74
N PRO A 356 -16.57 -25.96 0.16
CA PRO A 356 -15.85 -26.11 -1.11
C PRO A 356 -14.68 -27.11 -1.08
N LEU A 357 -14.27 -27.55 0.12
CA LEU A 357 -12.93 -28.07 0.39
C LEU A 357 -12.93 -29.48 0.99
N LEU A 358 -13.77 -30.37 0.47
CA LEU A 358 -13.74 -31.82 0.79
C LEU A 358 -12.36 -32.49 0.54
N HIS A 359 -11.38 -31.76 -0.01
CA HIS A 359 -10.00 -32.21 -0.20
C HIS A 359 -8.93 -31.54 0.69
N ASN A 360 -9.21 -30.46 1.44
CA ASN A 360 -8.16 -29.62 2.08
C ASN A 360 -8.08 -29.65 3.63
N GLN A 361 -8.76 -30.59 4.31
CA GLN A 361 -8.64 -30.82 5.76
C GLN A 361 -8.79 -29.57 6.66
N LYS A 362 -9.44 -28.49 6.18
CA LYS A 362 -9.67 -27.29 6.98
C LYS A 362 -10.68 -27.58 8.09
N GLN A 363 -10.47 -26.98 9.27
CA GLN A 363 -11.31 -27.22 10.45
C GLN A 363 -11.69 -25.91 11.13
N ILE A 364 -12.79 -25.91 11.87
CA ILE A 364 -13.17 -24.76 12.69
C ILE A 364 -12.55 -24.90 14.08
N PHE A 365 -11.87 -23.85 14.52
CA PHE A 365 -11.43 -23.68 15.89
C PHE A 365 -12.43 -22.79 16.62
N HIS A 366 -13.08 -23.34 17.64
CA HIS A 366 -13.86 -22.57 18.60
C HIS A 366 -13.17 -22.61 19.94
N PHE A 367 -13.00 -21.43 20.54
CA PHE A 367 -12.48 -21.30 21.88
C PHE A 367 -13.28 -20.25 22.63
N SER A 368 -13.60 -20.55 23.88
CA SER A 368 -14.17 -19.59 24.81
C SER A 368 -13.53 -19.75 26.18
N TYR A 369 -13.43 -18.64 26.90
CA TYR A 369 -12.88 -18.58 28.24
C TYR A 369 -13.72 -17.64 29.09
N THR A 370 -14.11 -18.09 30.27
CA THR A 370 -15.00 -17.36 31.18
C THR A 370 -14.40 -17.35 32.57
N GLN A 371 -14.40 -16.18 33.22
CA GLN A 371 -14.03 -16.03 34.61
C GLN A 371 -14.96 -15.02 35.28
N GLY A 372 -15.84 -15.53 36.16
CA GLY A 372 -16.94 -14.73 36.68
C GLY A 372 -17.82 -14.19 35.54
N ASN A 373 -17.97 -12.86 35.48
CA ASN A 373 -18.74 -12.17 34.43
C ASN A 373 -17.91 -11.81 33.19
N GLN A 374 -16.60 -12.06 33.19
CA GLN A 374 -15.71 -11.79 32.06
C GLN A 374 -15.73 -12.96 31.10
N TYR A 375 -15.81 -12.66 29.80
CA TYR A 375 -15.94 -13.62 28.71
C TYR A 375 -15.01 -13.24 27.56
N PHE A 376 -14.35 -14.24 26.98
CA PHE A 376 -13.55 -14.17 25.77
C PHE A 376 -13.98 -15.28 24.82
N SER A 377 -14.01 -15.00 23.52
CA SER A 377 -14.22 -16.02 22.49
C SER A 377 -13.46 -15.74 21.21
N ASN A 378 -13.11 -16.82 20.53
CA ASN A 378 -12.49 -16.81 19.22
C ASN A 378 -13.08 -17.92 18.34
N THR A 379 -13.38 -17.56 17.09
CA THR A 379 -13.70 -18.50 16.00
C THR A 379 -12.67 -18.29 14.91
N ALA A 380 -11.92 -19.34 14.58
CA ALA A 380 -10.88 -19.33 13.56
C ALA A 380 -10.99 -20.54 12.62
N ILE A 381 -10.41 -20.42 11.42
CA ILE A 381 -10.26 -21.51 10.45
C ILE A 381 -8.84 -22.04 10.55
N ILE A 382 -8.71 -23.31 10.92
CA ILE A 382 -7.45 -24.06 10.94
C ILE A 382 -7.16 -24.53 9.52
N GLU A 383 -5.93 -24.30 9.08
CA GLU A 383 -5.44 -24.75 7.78
C GLU A 383 -4.12 -25.53 7.95
N PRO A 384 -3.97 -26.69 7.29
CA PRO A 384 -2.68 -27.38 7.27
C PRO A 384 -1.61 -26.51 6.61
N ILE A 385 -0.39 -26.61 7.10
CA ILE A 385 0.79 -26.04 6.45
C ILE A 385 1.38 -27.13 5.54
N PRO A 386 1.39 -26.93 4.20
CA PRO A 386 1.82 -27.96 3.25
C PRO A 386 3.20 -28.53 3.57
N ASN A 387 3.35 -29.85 3.43
CA ASN A 387 4.59 -30.60 3.68
C ASN A 387 5.12 -30.53 5.12
N THR A 388 4.24 -30.27 6.10
CA THR A 388 4.59 -30.28 7.52
C THR A 388 3.48 -30.95 8.36
N PRO A 389 3.76 -31.39 9.59
CA PRO A 389 2.72 -31.86 10.52
C PRO A 389 2.00 -30.70 11.24
N TYR A 390 2.28 -29.45 10.88
CA TYR A 390 1.83 -28.26 11.60
C TYR A 390 0.66 -27.58 10.90
N PHE A 391 -0.06 -26.79 11.68
CA PHE A 391 -1.20 -25.99 11.24
C PHE A 391 -0.96 -24.53 11.59
N ASP A 392 -1.60 -23.64 10.86
CA ASP A 392 -1.89 -22.30 11.37
C ASP A 392 -3.39 -22.05 11.31
N MET A 393 -3.83 -20.95 11.89
CA MET A 393 -5.23 -20.57 11.79
C MET A 393 -5.40 -19.09 11.45
N SER A 394 -6.56 -18.75 10.90
CA SER A 394 -6.92 -17.36 10.67
C SER A 394 -8.37 -17.09 10.96
N SER A 395 -8.72 -15.86 11.31
CA SER A 395 -10.12 -15.47 11.43
C SER A 395 -10.85 -15.73 10.09
N PRO A 396 -12.14 -16.10 10.11
CA PRO A 396 -12.95 -16.23 8.89
C PRO A 396 -12.82 -14.99 7.98
N TYR A 397 -12.99 -15.20 6.67
CA TYR A 397 -12.92 -14.11 5.71
C TYR A 397 -13.96 -13.02 6.05
N GLY A 398 -13.55 -11.75 6.03
CA GLY A 398 -14.35 -10.63 6.52
C GLY A 398 -13.79 -10.06 7.83
N TYR A 399 -14.67 -9.93 8.83
CA TYR A 399 -14.38 -9.25 10.10
C TYR A 399 -14.67 -10.18 11.29
N GLY A 400 -13.65 -10.71 11.96
CA GLY A 400 -13.85 -11.66 13.05
C GLY A 400 -12.82 -11.48 14.16
N GLY A 401 -12.20 -12.59 14.57
CA GLY A 401 -11.15 -12.61 15.57
C GLY A 401 -11.68 -12.55 16.99
N TYR A 402 -10.90 -11.93 17.87
CA TYR A 402 -11.13 -11.98 19.31
C TYR A 402 -12.26 -11.05 19.75
N PHE A 403 -13.25 -11.63 20.41
CA PHE A 403 -14.30 -10.91 21.10
C PHE A 403 -14.11 -11.05 22.61
N SER A 404 -14.26 -9.96 23.35
CA SER A 404 -14.41 -10.00 24.80
C SER A 404 -15.36 -8.91 25.30
N ASN A 405 -16.07 -9.21 26.38
CA ASN A 405 -16.84 -8.20 27.12
C ASN A 405 -15.99 -7.48 28.20
N SER A 406 -14.71 -7.83 28.33
CA SER A 406 -13.80 -7.27 29.35
C SER A 406 -12.63 -6.53 28.72
N SER A 407 -12.19 -5.48 29.42
CA SER A 407 -10.96 -4.72 29.13
C SER A 407 -9.82 -5.02 30.11
N ASP A 408 -10.04 -5.93 31.05
CA ASP A 408 -9.04 -6.33 32.05
C ASP A 408 -7.91 -7.13 31.39
N ILE A 409 -6.73 -6.54 31.37
CA ILE A 409 -5.54 -7.12 30.74
C ILE A 409 -5.15 -8.46 31.36
N ASN A 410 -5.35 -8.66 32.68
CA ASN A 410 -5.00 -9.91 33.34
C ASN A 410 -5.92 -11.04 32.87
N PHE A 411 -7.22 -10.77 32.82
CA PHE A 411 -8.21 -11.71 32.26
C PHE A 411 -7.90 -12.05 30.80
N LEU A 412 -7.66 -11.03 29.97
CA LEU A 412 -7.36 -11.24 28.55
C LEU A 412 -6.06 -12.03 28.35
N HIS A 413 -5.02 -11.75 29.15
CA HIS A 413 -3.78 -12.53 29.13
C HIS A 413 -4.01 -13.99 29.50
N GLN A 414 -4.80 -14.27 30.54
CA GLN A 414 -5.14 -15.63 30.96
C GLN A 414 -5.95 -16.37 29.88
N ALA A 415 -6.93 -15.71 29.27
CA ALA A 415 -7.71 -16.27 28.18
C ALA A 415 -6.83 -16.64 26.97
N LEU A 416 -5.89 -15.76 26.59
CA LEU A 416 -4.97 -16.02 25.49
C LEU A 416 -3.94 -17.10 25.81
N GLU A 417 -3.49 -17.22 27.05
CA GLU A 417 -2.62 -18.32 27.48
C GLU A 417 -3.38 -19.65 27.40
N ALA A 418 -4.63 -19.70 27.89
CA ALA A 418 -5.46 -20.89 27.78
C ALA A 418 -5.73 -21.29 26.31
N GLN A 419 -5.98 -20.31 25.43
CA GLN A 419 -6.09 -20.56 23.98
C GLN A 419 -4.78 -21.09 23.40
N ALA A 420 -3.63 -20.53 23.79
CA ALA A 420 -2.32 -20.96 23.31
C ALA A 420 -2.02 -22.41 23.67
N GLN A 421 -2.43 -22.86 24.86
CA GLN A 421 -2.29 -24.27 25.25
C GLN A 421 -3.15 -25.20 24.38
N GLU A 422 -4.38 -24.79 24.07
CA GLU A 422 -5.26 -25.57 23.20
C GLU A 422 -4.76 -25.60 21.74
N ALA A 423 -4.22 -24.48 21.25
CA ALA A 423 -3.60 -24.40 19.94
C ALA A 423 -2.38 -25.33 19.82
N LYS A 424 -1.50 -25.35 20.83
CA LYS A 424 -0.32 -26.23 20.88
C LYS A 424 -0.68 -27.72 20.85
N LYS A 425 -1.70 -28.15 21.61
CA LYS A 425 -2.18 -29.55 21.58
C LYS A 425 -2.61 -30.03 20.20
N ARG A 426 -3.02 -29.09 19.33
CA ARG A 426 -3.46 -29.34 17.96
C ARG A 426 -2.38 -29.06 16.91
N ASN A 427 -1.11 -28.88 17.33
CA ASN A 427 0.01 -28.53 16.45
C ASN A 427 -0.19 -27.22 15.66
N ILE A 428 -0.97 -26.27 16.21
CA ILE A 428 -1.17 -24.95 15.60
C ILE A 428 -0.04 -24.03 16.06
N ILE A 429 0.73 -23.49 15.12
CA ILE A 429 1.96 -22.74 15.42
C ILE A 429 1.78 -21.22 15.43
N ALA A 430 0.78 -20.71 14.71
CA ALA A 430 0.51 -19.29 14.59
C ALA A 430 -0.95 -19.00 14.22
N GLU A 431 -1.40 -17.77 14.51
CA GLU A 431 -2.72 -17.27 14.16
C GLU A 431 -2.67 -15.88 13.54
N PHE A 432 -3.40 -15.69 12.43
CA PHE A 432 -3.62 -14.40 11.79
C PHE A 432 -5.05 -13.88 12.00
N ILE A 433 -5.19 -12.68 12.56
CA ILE A 433 -6.45 -12.16 13.07
C ILE A 433 -6.86 -10.92 12.28
N ARG A 434 -8.09 -10.90 11.76
CA ARG A 434 -8.73 -9.69 11.22
C ARG A 434 -9.80 -9.24 12.20
N PHE A 435 -9.52 -8.20 12.97
CA PHE A 435 -10.41 -7.76 14.04
C PHE A 435 -11.68 -7.13 13.51
N HIS A 436 -12.78 -7.41 14.20
CA HIS A 436 -14.04 -6.74 13.93
C HIS A 436 -13.98 -5.26 14.34
N PRO A 437 -14.30 -4.31 13.45
CA PRO A 437 -14.08 -2.87 13.69
C PRO A 437 -15.00 -2.25 14.75
N HIS A 438 -16.06 -2.96 15.14
CA HIS A 438 -16.96 -2.53 16.23
C HIS A 438 -16.71 -3.23 17.57
N PHE A 439 -15.77 -4.17 17.66
CA PHE A 439 -15.42 -4.75 18.96
C PHE A 439 -14.59 -3.76 19.77
N SER A 440 -15.19 -3.21 20.83
CA SER A 440 -14.55 -2.29 21.76
C SER A 440 -13.34 -2.92 22.48
N SER A 441 -13.30 -4.25 22.59
CA SER A 441 -12.18 -5.00 23.18
C SER A 441 -10.90 -4.99 22.33
N THR A 442 -11.00 -4.73 21.03
CA THR A 442 -9.89 -4.85 20.07
C THR A 442 -8.59 -4.14 20.51
N PRO A 443 -8.60 -2.87 20.96
CA PRO A 443 -7.37 -2.17 21.34
C PRO A 443 -6.64 -2.80 22.53
N HIS A 444 -7.35 -3.51 23.41
CA HIS A 444 -6.75 -4.13 24.60
C HIS A 444 -5.85 -5.33 24.27
N PHE A 445 -5.93 -5.86 23.05
CA PHE A 445 -5.05 -6.94 22.58
C PHE A 445 -3.72 -6.46 22.00
N ALA A 446 -3.54 -5.15 21.79
CA ALA A 446 -2.38 -4.61 21.07
C ALA A 446 -1.02 -5.02 21.68
N HIS A 447 -0.94 -5.10 23.01
CA HIS A 447 0.27 -5.49 23.74
C HIS A 447 0.35 -6.99 24.08
N LEU A 448 -0.70 -7.76 23.75
CA LEU A 448 -0.80 -9.20 24.06
C LEU A 448 -0.47 -10.09 22.85
N LEU A 449 -0.29 -9.49 21.68
CA LEU A 449 -0.04 -10.12 20.40
C LEU A 449 1.40 -9.89 19.91
N ASP A 450 1.91 -10.79 19.07
CA ASP A 450 3.25 -10.67 18.49
C ASP A 450 3.31 -9.61 17.38
N PHE A 451 2.17 -9.30 16.75
CA PHE A 451 1.99 -8.05 16.01
C PHE A 451 0.54 -7.57 16.09
N PHE A 452 0.36 -6.26 15.96
CA PHE A 452 -0.94 -5.58 15.93
C PHE A 452 -0.80 -4.31 15.11
N ASP A 453 -1.57 -4.17 14.03
CA ASP A 453 -1.41 -3.08 13.08
C ASP A 453 -2.74 -2.62 12.46
N ASN A 454 -2.84 -1.32 12.24
CA ASN A 454 -3.94 -0.70 11.50
C ASN A 454 -3.53 -0.58 10.03
N THR A 455 -3.75 -1.65 9.27
CA THR A 455 -3.18 -1.77 7.92
C THR A 455 -3.85 -0.91 6.87
N ARG A 456 -5.15 -0.60 7.00
CA ARG A 456 -5.88 0.23 6.04
C ARG A 456 -7.12 0.88 6.64
N GLU A 457 -7.70 1.79 5.87
CA GLU A 457 -8.99 2.41 6.14
C GLU A 457 -10.12 1.57 5.51
N ILE A 458 -11.23 1.44 6.21
CA ILE A 458 -12.48 0.87 5.68
C ILE A 458 -13.60 1.90 5.75
N ILE A 459 -14.51 1.81 4.78
CA ILE A 459 -15.62 2.74 4.64
C ILE A 459 -16.83 2.22 5.41
N ALA A 460 -17.41 3.07 6.25
CA ALA A 460 -18.69 2.84 6.91
C ALA A 460 -19.68 3.96 6.59
N THR A 461 -20.96 3.61 6.54
CA THR A 461 -22.07 4.55 6.33
C THR A 461 -23.18 4.33 7.34
N THR A 462 -23.92 5.39 7.66
CA THR A 462 -25.17 5.30 8.43
C THR A 462 -26.32 4.77 7.57
N THR A 463 -27.23 4.03 8.18
CA THR A 463 -28.47 3.58 7.54
C THR A 463 -29.57 4.65 7.55
N ASN A 464 -29.41 5.71 8.36
CA ASN A 464 -30.33 6.85 8.36
C ASN A 464 -30.31 7.56 6.99
N THR A 465 -31.42 7.44 6.26
CA THR A 465 -31.53 7.92 4.88
C THR A 465 -31.26 9.42 4.76
N GLN A 466 -31.82 10.24 5.66
CA GLN A 466 -31.64 11.69 5.61
C GLN A 466 -30.18 12.09 5.84
N ALA A 467 -29.57 11.60 6.93
CA ALA A 467 -28.18 11.89 7.27
C ALA A 467 -27.22 11.41 6.18
N ARG A 468 -27.45 10.19 5.66
CA ARG A 468 -26.68 9.61 4.56
C ARG A 468 -26.76 10.45 3.29
N TRP A 469 -27.96 10.81 2.82
CA TRP A 469 -28.14 11.64 1.63
C TRP A 469 -27.59 13.07 1.78
N GLN A 470 -27.63 13.64 2.99
CA GLN A 470 -27.00 14.93 3.29
C GLN A 470 -25.47 14.86 3.15
N SER A 471 -24.85 13.76 3.58
CA SER A 471 -23.39 13.57 3.49
C SER A 471 -22.86 13.41 2.06
N TYR A 472 -23.70 12.91 1.14
CA TYR A 472 -23.28 12.69 -0.25
C TYR A 472 -22.96 13.98 -0.98
N SER A 473 -22.02 13.93 -1.93
CA SER A 473 -21.80 15.05 -2.85
C SER A 473 -23.02 15.28 -3.74
N SER A 474 -23.21 16.52 -4.22
CA SER A 474 -24.25 16.84 -5.22
C SER A 474 -24.15 15.93 -6.46
N ARG A 475 -22.92 15.63 -6.90
CA ARG A 475 -22.60 14.71 -7.99
C ARG A 475 -23.08 13.29 -7.70
N LEU A 476 -22.78 12.73 -6.53
CA LEU A 476 -23.23 11.38 -6.15
C LEU A 476 -24.76 11.32 -6.06
N ARG A 477 -25.40 12.29 -5.40
CA ARG A 477 -26.88 12.36 -5.34
C ARG A 477 -27.50 12.38 -6.73
N GLY A 478 -26.95 13.17 -7.65
CA GLY A 478 -27.39 13.22 -9.04
C GLY A 478 -27.23 11.88 -9.75
N LYS A 479 -26.09 11.21 -9.56
CA LYS A 479 -25.84 9.87 -10.13
C LYS A 479 -26.82 8.84 -9.58
N LEU A 480 -26.97 8.75 -8.25
CA LEU A 480 -27.87 7.80 -7.60
C LEU A 480 -29.33 8.00 -7.99
N ARG A 481 -29.82 9.24 -8.10
CA ARG A 481 -31.19 9.49 -8.59
C ARG A 481 -31.43 8.92 -9.98
N LYS A 482 -30.49 9.13 -10.91
CA LYS A 482 -30.57 8.55 -12.27
C LYS A 482 -30.53 7.02 -12.21
N SER A 483 -29.61 6.47 -11.44
CA SER A 483 -29.45 5.01 -11.28
C SER A 483 -30.70 4.35 -10.70
N LEU A 484 -31.26 4.89 -9.63
CA LEU A 484 -32.45 4.37 -8.96
C LEU A 484 -33.73 4.49 -9.82
N GLN A 485 -33.75 5.41 -10.79
CA GLN A 485 -34.83 5.51 -11.76
C GLN A 485 -34.68 4.53 -12.92
N ALA A 486 -33.44 4.33 -13.39
CA ALA A 486 -33.15 3.50 -14.56
C ALA A 486 -33.07 1.99 -14.23
N LEU A 487 -32.73 1.64 -13.00
CA LEU A 487 -32.47 0.27 -12.59
C LEU A 487 -33.61 -0.28 -11.74
N GLN A 488 -33.96 -1.54 -11.99
CA GLN A 488 -34.81 -2.32 -11.11
C GLN A 488 -33.92 -3.12 -10.17
N VAL A 489 -34.06 -2.89 -8.86
CA VAL A 489 -33.33 -3.63 -7.83
C VAL A 489 -34.26 -4.62 -7.15
N SER A 490 -33.83 -5.88 -7.06
CA SER A 490 -34.59 -6.94 -6.40
C SER A 490 -33.66 -7.92 -5.68
N GLN A 491 -34.21 -8.70 -4.75
CA GLN A 491 -33.51 -9.85 -4.21
C GLN A 491 -33.40 -10.95 -5.28
N SER A 492 -32.29 -11.67 -5.26
CA SER A 492 -32.02 -12.80 -6.15
C SER A 492 -31.60 -14.02 -5.34
N GLN A 493 -31.73 -15.20 -5.95
CA GLN A 493 -31.19 -16.47 -5.48
C GLN A 493 -30.39 -17.18 -6.59
N ASP A 494 -30.07 -16.46 -7.67
CA ASP A 494 -29.39 -17.00 -8.84
C ASP A 494 -27.87 -17.12 -8.59
N ILE A 495 -27.50 -18.26 -8.03
CA ILE A 495 -26.10 -18.58 -7.69
C ILE A 495 -25.24 -18.72 -8.95
N GLU A 496 -25.76 -19.31 -10.02
CA GLU A 496 -24.98 -19.57 -11.23
C GLU A 496 -24.61 -18.27 -11.93
N LEU A 497 -25.58 -17.36 -12.06
CA LEU A 497 -25.34 -16.05 -12.63
C LEU A 497 -24.38 -15.24 -11.75
N PHE A 498 -24.59 -15.23 -10.42
CA PHE A 498 -23.70 -14.51 -9.51
C PHE A 498 -22.28 -15.05 -9.58
N HIS A 499 -22.09 -16.36 -9.49
CA HIS A 499 -20.78 -17.02 -9.58
C HIS A 499 -20.08 -16.66 -10.90
N THR A 500 -20.81 -16.69 -12.01
CA THR A 500 -20.28 -16.32 -13.33
C THR A 500 -19.81 -14.86 -13.37
N LEU A 501 -20.67 -13.92 -13.00
CA LEU A 501 -20.33 -12.48 -13.00
C LEU A 501 -19.22 -12.15 -12.00
N TYR A 502 -19.23 -12.78 -10.84
CA TYR A 502 -18.21 -12.60 -9.81
C TYR A 502 -16.86 -13.12 -10.26
N THR A 503 -16.81 -14.33 -10.83
CA THR A 503 -15.56 -14.92 -11.39
C THR A 503 -14.99 -14.02 -12.49
N GLN A 504 -15.82 -13.56 -13.43
CA GLN A 504 -15.41 -12.60 -14.45
C GLN A 504 -14.89 -11.29 -13.84
N THR A 505 -15.54 -10.79 -12.80
CA THR A 505 -15.10 -9.59 -12.08
C THR A 505 -13.75 -9.80 -11.39
N MET A 506 -13.49 -10.97 -10.79
CA MET A 506 -12.20 -11.29 -10.16
C MET A 506 -11.10 -11.43 -11.22
N GLN A 507 -11.38 -12.10 -12.34
CA GLN A 507 -10.46 -12.20 -13.49
C GLN A 507 -10.10 -10.82 -14.05
N ARG A 508 -11.10 -9.97 -14.30
CA ARG A 508 -10.88 -8.60 -14.78
C ARG A 508 -10.03 -7.76 -13.84
N ASN A 509 -10.10 -8.02 -12.54
CA ASN A 509 -9.33 -7.32 -11.52
C ASN A 509 -7.96 -7.97 -11.23
N ASN A 510 -7.58 -9.06 -11.90
CA ASN A 510 -6.40 -9.88 -11.58
C ASN A 510 -6.31 -10.22 -10.08
N ALA A 511 -7.44 -10.61 -9.48
CA ALA A 511 -7.49 -10.93 -8.06
C ALA A 511 -6.67 -12.19 -7.73
N ASP A 512 -6.15 -12.27 -6.50
CA ASP A 512 -5.49 -13.46 -5.98
C ASP A 512 -6.44 -14.68 -5.98
N LYS A 513 -5.89 -15.89 -6.11
CA LYS A 513 -6.65 -17.16 -6.07
C LYS A 513 -7.55 -17.25 -4.84
N PHE A 514 -7.13 -16.66 -3.71
CA PHE A 514 -7.90 -16.54 -2.49
C PHE A 514 -9.31 -15.94 -2.67
N TYR A 515 -9.51 -15.07 -3.68
CA TYR A 515 -10.80 -14.44 -3.96
C TYR A 515 -11.70 -15.26 -4.89
N PHE A 516 -11.25 -16.42 -5.38
CA PHE A 516 -12.06 -17.29 -6.23
C PHE A 516 -12.83 -18.29 -5.38
N PHE A 517 -14.04 -17.91 -4.98
CA PHE A 517 -15.00 -18.79 -4.29
C PHE A 517 -15.76 -19.66 -5.28
N ASP A 518 -16.07 -20.89 -4.89
CA ASP A 518 -16.82 -21.82 -5.71
C ASP A 518 -18.35 -21.65 -5.54
N ARG A 519 -19.10 -22.50 -6.24
CA ARG A 519 -20.57 -22.53 -6.16
C ARG A 519 -21.09 -23.03 -4.82
N ALA A 520 -20.43 -24.03 -4.22
CA ALA A 520 -20.85 -24.61 -2.95
C ALA A 520 -20.83 -23.55 -1.85
N TYR A 521 -19.79 -22.71 -1.82
CA TYR A 521 -19.69 -21.55 -0.95
C TYR A 521 -20.91 -20.64 -1.06
N PHE A 522 -21.26 -20.19 -2.27
CA PHE A 522 -22.40 -19.29 -2.47
C PHE A 522 -23.73 -19.94 -2.10
N LYS A 523 -23.88 -21.24 -2.40
CA LYS A 523 -25.06 -22.01 -2.02
C LYS A 523 -25.23 -22.06 -0.49
N ALA A 524 -24.18 -22.46 0.23
CA ALA A 524 -24.19 -22.51 1.69
C ALA A 524 -24.41 -21.12 2.30
N LEU A 525 -23.77 -20.09 1.74
CA LEU A 525 -23.88 -18.72 2.22
C LEU A 525 -25.31 -18.18 2.12
N LEU A 526 -26.02 -18.46 1.02
CA LEU A 526 -27.43 -18.03 0.85
C LEU A 526 -28.42 -18.80 1.72
N GLN A 527 -28.03 -19.93 2.31
CA GLN A 527 -28.88 -20.60 3.33
C GLN A 527 -28.84 -19.87 4.67
N ILE A 528 -27.90 -18.95 4.88
CA ILE A 528 -27.83 -18.15 6.11
C ILE A 528 -28.91 -17.07 6.04
N PRO A 529 -29.87 -17.01 7.00
CA PRO A 529 -30.98 -16.05 6.95
C PRO A 529 -30.55 -14.59 6.90
N GLN A 530 -29.38 -14.30 7.45
CA GLN A 530 -28.77 -12.97 7.46
C GLN A 530 -27.98 -12.65 6.19
N CYS A 531 -27.95 -13.53 5.20
CA CYS A 531 -27.35 -13.28 3.90
C CYS A 531 -28.41 -12.91 2.86
N VAL A 532 -28.18 -11.81 2.14
CA VAL A 532 -29.07 -11.34 1.08
C VAL A 532 -28.27 -11.10 -0.18
N MET A 533 -28.70 -11.71 -1.30
CA MET A 533 -28.20 -11.37 -2.62
C MET A 533 -29.17 -10.41 -3.30
N LEU A 534 -28.65 -9.28 -3.78
CA LEU A 534 -29.38 -8.31 -4.58
C LEU A 534 -28.87 -8.31 -6.02
N GLN A 535 -29.78 -8.05 -6.95
CA GLN A 535 -29.47 -7.80 -8.35
C GLN A 535 -30.04 -6.46 -8.79
N ALA A 536 -29.38 -5.82 -9.74
CA ALA A 536 -29.85 -4.63 -10.43
C ALA A 536 -29.95 -4.96 -11.92
N THR A 537 -31.12 -4.75 -12.52
CA THR A 537 -31.35 -4.93 -13.95
C THR A 537 -31.64 -3.61 -14.65
N PHE A 538 -31.12 -3.46 -15.86
CA PHE A 538 -31.38 -2.36 -16.79
C PHE A 538 -32.02 -2.93 -18.05
N GLU A 539 -33.22 -2.49 -18.41
CA GLU A 539 -33.95 -2.97 -19.60
C GLU A 539 -34.02 -4.51 -19.69
N GLY A 540 -34.27 -5.17 -18.54
CA GLY A 540 -34.34 -6.63 -18.43
C GLY A 540 -32.98 -7.36 -18.43
N LYS A 541 -31.86 -6.65 -18.56
CA LYS A 541 -30.50 -7.22 -18.52
C LYS A 541 -29.83 -6.96 -17.18
N ILE A 542 -29.07 -7.93 -16.68
CA ILE A 542 -28.36 -7.80 -15.40
C ILE A 542 -27.23 -6.78 -15.53
N ALA A 543 -27.23 -5.80 -14.65
CA ALA A 543 -26.25 -4.72 -14.58
C ALA A 543 -25.26 -4.92 -13.42
N ALA A 544 -25.74 -5.36 -12.26
CA ALA A 544 -24.87 -5.71 -11.13
C ALA A 544 -25.55 -6.72 -10.21
N MET A 545 -24.75 -7.43 -9.43
CA MET A 545 -25.21 -8.26 -8.32
C MET A 545 -24.29 -8.10 -7.11
N GLY A 546 -24.84 -8.24 -5.91
CA GLY A 546 -24.07 -8.12 -4.67
C GLY A 546 -24.63 -9.03 -3.58
N ILE A 547 -23.73 -9.59 -2.77
CA ILE A 547 -24.07 -10.31 -1.54
C ILE A 547 -23.79 -9.39 -0.36
N PHE A 548 -24.78 -9.28 0.51
CA PHE A 548 -24.77 -8.47 1.71
C PHE A 548 -25.08 -9.34 2.92
N LEU A 549 -24.36 -9.11 4.01
CA LEU A 549 -24.52 -9.84 5.26
C LEU A 549 -25.03 -8.90 6.34
N PHE A 550 -25.73 -9.43 7.34
CA PHE A 550 -26.25 -8.66 8.47
C PHE A 550 -25.98 -9.38 9.79
N ASP A 551 -25.77 -8.61 10.85
CA ASP A 551 -25.88 -9.09 12.23
C ASP A 551 -26.37 -7.95 13.13
N SER A 552 -26.30 -8.15 14.45
CA SER A 552 -26.70 -7.14 15.43
C SER A 552 -25.78 -5.91 15.48
N LEU A 553 -24.57 -5.98 14.92
CA LEU A 553 -23.57 -4.92 14.95
C LEU A 553 -23.71 -4.00 13.74
N CYS A 554 -23.65 -4.56 12.54
CA CYS A 554 -23.78 -3.81 11.30
C CYS A 554 -24.18 -4.69 10.10
N GLY A 555 -24.46 -4.02 8.98
CA GLY A 555 -24.54 -4.67 7.67
C GLY A 555 -23.18 -4.66 6.99
N TYR A 556 -22.87 -5.67 6.17
CA TYR A 556 -21.61 -5.79 5.44
C TYR A 556 -21.86 -5.94 3.95
N TYR A 557 -21.23 -5.09 3.14
CA TYR A 557 -21.02 -5.39 1.73
C TYR A 557 -19.94 -6.47 1.63
N HIS A 558 -20.37 -7.70 1.36
CA HIS A 558 -19.49 -8.87 1.40
C HIS A 558 -18.80 -9.07 0.06
N LEU A 559 -19.57 -9.25 -1.01
CA LEU A 559 -19.08 -9.49 -2.37
C LEU A 559 -19.96 -8.79 -3.40
N GLY A 560 -19.38 -8.39 -4.54
CA GLY A 560 -20.16 -7.79 -5.61
C GLY A 560 -19.49 -7.88 -6.96
N ALA A 561 -20.34 -7.87 -7.98
CA ALA A 561 -19.97 -8.03 -9.38
C ALA A 561 -20.76 -7.05 -10.24
N ASN A 562 -20.09 -6.43 -11.21
CA ASN A 562 -20.73 -5.57 -12.21
C ASN A 562 -20.66 -6.28 -13.56
N ALA A 563 -21.80 -6.36 -14.23
CA ALA A 563 -21.87 -6.73 -15.64
C ALA A 563 -21.39 -5.56 -16.51
N ASP A 564 -20.93 -5.88 -17.72
CA ASP A 564 -20.34 -4.90 -18.64
C ASP A 564 -21.33 -3.78 -19.01
N ILE A 565 -22.61 -4.09 -19.14
CA ILE A 565 -23.67 -3.10 -19.39
C ILE A 565 -23.71 -1.98 -18.33
N SER A 566 -23.39 -2.27 -17.06
CA SER A 566 -23.32 -1.24 -16.03
C SER A 566 -22.13 -0.30 -16.23
N LEU A 567 -21.03 -0.79 -16.78
CA LEU A 567 -19.84 0.01 -17.06
C LEU A 567 -20.05 0.82 -18.34
N ASP A 568 -20.51 0.17 -19.42
CA ASP A 568 -20.73 0.77 -20.73
C ASP A 568 -21.73 1.92 -20.70
N LYS A 569 -22.81 1.77 -19.93
CA LYS A 569 -23.86 2.77 -19.78
C LYS A 569 -23.67 3.66 -18.55
N ASN A 570 -22.57 3.50 -17.81
CA ASN A 570 -22.27 4.22 -16.55
C ASN A 570 -23.45 4.25 -15.56
N LEU A 571 -24.13 3.11 -15.40
CA LEU A 571 -25.40 3.00 -14.68
C LEU A 571 -25.26 3.18 -13.17
N ASN A 572 -24.04 3.11 -12.63
CA ASN A 572 -23.78 3.06 -11.19
C ASN A 572 -24.57 1.95 -10.48
N ALA A 573 -24.70 0.77 -11.10
CA ALA A 573 -25.63 -0.24 -10.62
C ALA A 573 -25.30 -0.73 -9.20
N MET A 574 -24.02 -0.89 -8.86
CA MET A 574 -23.62 -1.18 -7.48
C MET A 574 -24.03 -0.08 -6.47
N GLY A 575 -24.05 1.19 -6.89
CA GLY A 575 -24.55 2.28 -6.05
C GLY A 575 -26.05 2.18 -5.78
N ALA A 576 -26.84 1.72 -6.75
CA ALA A 576 -28.26 1.43 -6.54
C ALA A 576 -28.45 0.23 -5.58
N LEU A 577 -27.62 -0.80 -5.72
CA LEU A 577 -27.60 -1.93 -4.77
C LEU A 577 -27.26 -1.47 -3.36
N PHE A 578 -26.28 -0.58 -3.19
CA PHE A 578 -25.92 0.00 -1.90
C PHE A 578 -27.10 0.73 -1.25
N GLU A 579 -27.83 1.57 -2.00
CA GLU A 579 -29.01 2.26 -1.45
C GLU A 579 -30.10 1.28 -0.97
N CYS A 580 -30.35 0.20 -1.72
CA CYS A 580 -31.26 -0.86 -1.30
C CYS A 580 -30.74 -1.60 -0.05
N PHE A 581 -29.46 -1.95 -0.03
CA PHE A 581 -28.79 -2.58 1.11
C PHE A 581 -28.89 -1.73 2.39
N PHE A 582 -28.66 -0.42 2.31
CA PHE A 582 -28.75 0.46 3.47
C PHE A 582 -30.18 0.58 4.01
N GLU A 583 -31.18 0.55 3.12
CA GLU A 583 -32.59 0.52 3.51
C GLU A 583 -32.98 -0.82 4.16
N LEU A 584 -32.49 -1.94 3.61
CA LEU A 584 -32.64 -3.27 4.21
C LEU A 584 -31.99 -3.37 5.59
N ALA A 585 -30.83 -2.73 5.79
CA ALA A 585 -30.18 -2.63 7.09
C ALA A 585 -31.02 -1.80 8.07
N ARG A 586 -31.56 -0.66 7.63
CA ARG A 586 -32.45 0.20 8.43
C ARG A 586 -33.70 -0.54 8.88
N GLN A 587 -34.31 -1.34 7.99
CA GLN A 587 -35.48 -2.17 8.30
C GLN A 587 -35.19 -3.29 9.31
N ARG A 588 -33.93 -3.70 9.40
CA ARG A 588 -33.42 -4.65 10.40
C ARG A 588 -32.91 -3.97 11.67
N GLU A 589 -33.21 -2.69 11.85
CA GLU A 589 -32.81 -1.87 13.02
C GLU A 589 -31.29 -1.74 13.21
N VAL A 590 -30.54 -2.01 12.14
CA VAL A 590 -29.08 -1.84 12.12
C VAL A 590 -28.75 -0.40 11.74
N SER A 591 -27.90 0.26 12.51
CA SER A 591 -27.62 1.70 12.36
C SER A 591 -26.47 2.04 11.40
N GLN A 592 -25.61 1.05 11.10
CA GLN A 592 -24.42 1.23 10.28
C GLN A 592 -24.20 0.09 9.29
N CYS A 593 -23.53 0.40 8.18
CA CYS A 593 -23.11 -0.56 7.18
C CYS A 593 -21.64 -0.35 6.83
N ILE A 594 -20.89 -1.44 6.72
CA ILE A 594 -19.49 -1.47 6.32
C ILE A 594 -19.41 -1.84 4.84
N LEU A 595 -18.81 -0.96 4.04
CA LEU A 595 -18.53 -1.19 2.63
C LEU A 595 -17.14 -1.81 2.40
N GLY A 596 -16.34 -1.90 3.46
CA GLY A 596 -14.98 -2.40 3.44
C GLY A 596 -13.98 -1.41 2.85
N GLY A 597 -12.78 -1.91 2.56
CA GLY A 597 -11.66 -1.11 2.08
C GLY A 597 -11.42 -1.24 0.57
N GLY A 598 -10.29 -0.70 0.14
CA GLY A 598 -9.74 -0.94 -1.19
C GLY A 598 -9.05 -2.29 -1.33
N ARG A 599 -8.55 -2.58 -2.53
CA ARG A 599 -7.82 -3.82 -2.84
C ARG A 599 -6.49 -3.96 -2.08
N GLY A 600 -5.91 -2.84 -1.64
CA GLY A 600 -4.70 -2.78 -0.83
C GLY A 600 -4.70 -1.56 0.09
N ASN A 601 -3.50 -1.08 0.44
CA ASN A 601 -3.32 0.09 1.31
C ASN A 601 -3.28 1.43 0.54
N ASP A 602 -3.36 1.37 -0.79
CA ASP A 602 -3.41 2.57 -1.64
C ASP A 602 -4.75 3.30 -1.48
N LYS A 603 -4.70 4.54 -0.97
CA LYS A 603 -5.88 5.40 -0.80
C LYS A 603 -6.44 5.92 -2.13
N GLN A 604 -5.73 5.74 -3.24
CA GLN A 604 -6.18 6.03 -4.59
C GLN A 604 -6.76 4.80 -5.30
N ASP A 605 -6.83 3.63 -4.64
CA ASP A 605 -7.47 2.45 -5.20
C ASP A 605 -8.91 2.76 -5.63
N SER A 606 -9.23 2.47 -6.89
CA SER A 606 -10.51 2.82 -7.50
C SER A 606 -11.71 2.26 -6.75
N LEU A 607 -11.57 1.08 -6.13
CA LEU A 607 -12.61 0.47 -5.33
C LEU A 607 -12.77 1.19 -3.98
N PHE A 608 -11.68 1.58 -3.33
CA PHE A 608 -11.73 2.43 -2.14
C PHE A 608 -12.37 3.79 -2.45
N VAL A 609 -11.90 4.48 -3.49
CA VAL A 609 -12.42 5.80 -3.92
C VAL A 609 -13.91 5.72 -4.24
N PHE A 610 -14.35 4.68 -4.96
CA PHE A 610 -15.77 4.44 -5.23
C PHE A 610 -16.60 4.32 -3.94
N LYS A 611 -16.19 3.44 -3.02
CA LYS A 611 -16.90 3.24 -1.75
C LYS A 611 -16.88 4.50 -0.88
N LYS A 612 -15.77 5.24 -0.87
CA LYS A 612 -15.59 6.46 -0.08
C LYS A 612 -16.60 7.55 -0.41
N GLN A 613 -17.17 7.55 -1.61
CA GLN A 613 -18.24 8.49 -1.98
C GLN A 613 -19.49 8.33 -1.09
N PHE A 614 -19.70 7.14 -0.52
CA PHE A 614 -20.81 6.80 0.37
C PHE A 614 -20.46 6.93 1.86
N ALA A 615 -19.24 7.34 2.20
CA ALA A 615 -18.75 7.32 3.57
C ALA A 615 -19.44 8.37 4.45
N THR A 616 -19.95 7.94 5.61
CA THR A 616 -20.21 8.85 6.74
C THR A 616 -19.17 8.71 7.85
N LYS A 617 -18.42 7.60 7.85
CA LYS A 617 -17.32 7.34 8.77
C LYS A 617 -16.23 6.54 8.07
N ILE A 618 -14.98 6.80 8.45
CA ILE A 618 -13.83 5.98 8.08
C ILE A 618 -13.36 5.28 9.35
N LEU A 619 -13.21 3.97 9.30
CA LEU A 619 -12.76 3.15 10.43
C LEU A 619 -11.40 2.52 10.10
N PRO A 620 -10.54 2.28 11.12
CA PRO A 620 -9.33 1.49 10.91
C PRO A 620 -9.71 0.01 10.67
N PHE A 621 -8.97 -0.65 9.79
CA PHE A 621 -8.94 -2.10 9.67
C PHE A 621 -7.73 -2.62 10.42
N THR A 622 -8.00 -3.22 11.57
CA THR A 622 -6.98 -3.72 12.48
C THR A 622 -6.75 -5.20 12.23
N ILE A 623 -5.49 -5.58 12.09
CA ILE A 623 -5.04 -6.96 12.04
C ILE A 623 -4.06 -7.23 13.17
N GLY A 624 -3.91 -8.49 13.54
CA GLY A 624 -2.89 -8.90 14.48
C GLY A 624 -2.52 -10.37 14.29
N GLY A 625 -1.58 -10.84 15.10
CA GLY A 625 -1.26 -12.25 15.10
C GLY A 625 -0.51 -12.70 16.33
N LYS A 626 -0.69 -13.99 16.60
CA LYS A 626 -0.13 -14.68 17.76
C LYS A 626 0.73 -15.83 17.27
N ILE A 627 1.93 -15.94 17.82
CA ILE A 627 2.84 -17.07 17.57
C ILE A 627 2.76 -17.99 18.78
N TYR A 628 2.25 -19.20 18.58
CA TYR A 628 2.11 -20.21 19.62
C TYR A 628 3.40 -21.02 19.81
N ASP A 629 4.09 -21.32 18.71
CA ASP A 629 5.40 -21.96 18.72
C ASP A 629 6.43 -21.11 17.95
N LYS A 630 7.27 -20.39 18.70
CA LYS A 630 8.27 -19.48 18.12
C LYS A 630 9.37 -20.20 17.36
N HIS A 631 9.76 -21.38 17.82
CA HIS A 631 10.88 -22.12 17.22
C HIS A 631 10.50 -22.66 15.84
N ILE A 632 9.34 -23.32 15.74
CA ILE A 632 8.84 -23.85 14.46
C ILE A 632 8.50 -22.70 13.51
N TYR A 633 7.83 -21.66 14.00
CA TYR A 633 7.48 -20.50 13.18
C TYR A 633 8.70 -19.84 12.54
N GLN A 634 9.78 -19.63 13.31
CA GLN A 634 11.02 -19.08 12.79
C GLN A 634 11.70 -20.01 11.78
N THR A 635 11.70 -21.32 12.04
CA THR A 635 12.26 -22.33 11.14
C THR A 635 11.56 -22.32 9.77
N LEU A 636 10.23 -22.29 9.76
CA LEU A 636 9.46 -22.23 8.51
C LEU A 636 9.62 -20.88 7.80
N LYS A 637 9.70 -19.79 8.56
CA LYS A 637 9.87 -18.43 8.01
C LYS A 637 11.28 -18.18 7.44
N ALA A 638 12.32 -18.83 7.95
CA ALA A 638 13.69 -18.65 7.45
C ALA A 638 13.86 -19.03 5.97
N ASN A 639 12.97 -19.87 5.44
CA ASN A 639 13.01 -20.36 4.07
C ASN A 639 12.33 -19.43 3.05
N THR A 640 11.94 -18.21 3.41
CA THR A 640 11.16 -17.31 2.55
C THR A 640 11.61 -15.86 2.65
N GLU A 641 11.59 -15.16 1.53
CA GLU A 641 11.88 -13.72 1.43
C GLU A 641 10.64 -12.85 1.70
N SER A 642 9.46 -13.47 1.89
CA SER A 642 8.21 -12.74 2.11
C SER A 642 8.18 -12.04 3.48
N THR A 643 7.73 -10.79 3.49
CA THR A 643 7.55 -9.97 4.70
C THR A 643 6.20 -10.20 5.41
N MET A 644 5.29 -10.98 4.82
CA MET A 644 3.99 -11.33 5.41
C MET A 644 4.14 -12.05 6.76
N PHE A 645 3.12 -11.95 7.64
CA PHE A 645 3.15 -12.67 8.93
C PHE A 645 3.25 -14.19 8.71
N LEU A 646 2.36 -14.79 7.91
CA LEU A 646 2.42 -16.20 7.53
C LEU A 646 3.30 -16.41 6.28
N ALA A 647 4.52 -15.86 6.26
CA ALA A 647 5.40 -15.83 5.08
C ALA A 647 5.68 -17.20 4.46
N TYR A 648 5.68 -18.27 5.25
CA TYR A 648 5.91 -19.64 4.77
C TYR A 648 4.78 -20.15 3.85
N ARG A 649 3.64 -19.44 3.78
CA ARG A 649 2.58 -19.69 2.79
C ARG A 649 2.88 -19.08 1.41
N ALA A 650 3.84 -18.15 1.29
CA ALA A 650 4.14 -17.45 0.03
C ALA A 650 4.94 -18.31 -0.98
N ASN A 651 5.76 -19.26 -0.51
CA ASN A 651 6.57 -20.15 -1.37
C ASN A 651 5.77 -21.27 -2.06
N GLN A 652 4.45 -21.30 -1.91
CA GLN A 652 3.61 -22.42 -2.35
C GLN A 652 2.97 -22.19 -3.74
N ASP A 653 3.15 -21.02 -4.35
CA ASP A 653 2.69 -20.74 -5.73
C ASP A 653 3.75 -21.02 -6.81
N SER A 654 4.95 -21.47 -6.44
CA SER A 654 6.07 -21.73 -7.34
C SER A 654 6.17 -23.18 -7.82
N HIS A 655 5.06 -23.83 -8.18
CA HIS A 655 5.10 -24.97 -9.10
C HIS A 655 5.18 -24.47 -10.55
N LYS A 656 6.30 -23.82 -10.90
CA LYS A 656 6.76 -23.68 -12.29
C LYS A 656 7.71 -24.83 -12.58
N VAL A 657 7.25 -25.73 -13.46
CA VAL A 657 8.03 -26.55 -14.41
C VAL A 657 9.50 -26.72 -14.02
N ALA A 658 9.76 -27.73 -13.22
CA ALA A 658 11.07 -28.37 -13.23
C ALA A 658 11.21 -29.08 -14.59
N ASN A 659 11.97 -28.49 -15.49
CA ASN A 659 12.81 -29.24 -16.42
C ASN A 659 14.08 -28.42 -16.68
N LYS A 660 15.10 -28.72 -15.88
CA LYS A 660 16.50 -28.41 -16.22
C LYS A 660 16.92 -29.40 -17.31
N GLY A 661 17.38 -28.87 -18.43
CA GLY A 661 18.16 -29.59 -19.43
C GLY A 661 19.13 -28.62 -20.08
N ILE A 662 20.35 -28.56 -19.53
CA ILE A 662 21.50 -27.83 -20.07
C ILE A 662 22.00 -28.59 -21.31
N THR A 663 22.20 -27.92 -22.45
CA THR A 663 23.41 -28.08 -23.29
C THR A 663 23.57 -26.94 -24.29
N ARG A 664 24.83 -26.54 -24.48
CA ARG A 664 25.38 -25.50 -25.35
C ARG A 664 25.35 -25.87 -26.84
N GLY A 665 25.48 -24.85 -27.69
CA GLY A 665 26.14 -24.95 -28.99
C GLY A 665 25.28 -24.50 -30.16
N GLY A 666 25.77 -23.56 -30.98
CA GLY A 666 25.04 -22.92 -32.06
C GLY A 666 25.03 -23.69 -33.38
N GLY A 667 24.39 -23.10 -34.40
CA GLY A 667 24.54 -23.50 -35.80
C GLY A 667 23.24 -23.78 -36.55
N SER A 668 22.81 -22.79 -37.34
CA SER A 668 22.10 -22.84 -38.62
C SER A 668 21.21 -24.04 -39.04
N MET A 669 19.96 -23.69 -39.41
CA MET A 669 19.32 -23.93 -40.72
C MET A 669 18.78 -25.34 -41.10
N ASP A 670 17.48 -25.32 -41.41
CA ASP A 670 16.69 -26.09 -42.40
C ASP A 670 16.32 -27.59 -42.24
N LEU A 671 14.99 -27.78 -42.32
CA LEU A 671 14.22 -28.78 -43.10
C LEU A 671 14.59 -30.27 -43.02
N TYR A 672 13.70 -31.11 -42.47
CA TYR A 672 12.83 -32.01 -43.24
C TYR A 672 11.96 -32.88 -42.34
N THR A 673 10.83 -33.26 -42.91
CA THR A 673 9.75 -34.11 -42.40
C THR A 673 10.07 -35.60 -42.47
N ASP A 674 9.45 -36.32 -41.54
CA ASP A 674 8.73 -37.59 -41.71
C ASP A 674 9.43 -38.96 -41.53
N SER A 675 8.66 -39.75 -40.77
CA SER A 675 8.31 -41.16 -41.01
C SER A 675 9.19 -42.32 -40.46
N THR A 676 8.50 -43.08 -39.59
CA THR A 676 8.34 -44.54 -39.61
C THR A 676 9.44 -45.43 -39.01
N LEU A 677 9.09 -46.19 -37.96
CA LEU A 677 8.83 -47.66 -37.94
C LEU A 677 10.16 -48.45 -37.94
N ASP A 678 10.40 -49.50 -37.17
CA ASP A 678 9.58 -50.47 -36.45
C ASP A 678 10.56 -51.33 -35.60
N SER A 679 10.00 -52.05 -34.62
CA SER A 679 10.39 -53.41 -34.15
C SER A 679 11.86 -53.69 -33.77
N SER A 680 12.23 -54.60 -32.87
CA SER A 680 11.61 -55.67 -32.08
C SER A 680 12.70 -56.08 -31.08
N ALA A 681 12.34 -56.27 -29.81
CA ALA A 681 12.21 -57.57 -29.16
C ALA A 681 13.50 -58.15 -28.57
N ASP A 682 13.29 -58.58 -27.32
CA ASP A 682 13.79 -59.79 -26.71
C ASP A 682 15.00 -59.79 -25.75
N SER A 683 14.65 -60.35 -24.59
CA SER A 683 15.42 -61.28 -23.76
C SER A 683 16.33 -60.71 -22.67
N MET A 684 15.73 -60.61 -21.47
CA MET A 684 16.30 -61.13 -20.21
C MET A 684 16.83 -62.59 -20.38
N PRO A 685 17.69 -63.18 -19.51
CA PRO A 685 17.77 -62.90 -18.06
C PRO A 685 19.16 -63.02 -17.36
N THR A 686 19.25 -62.32 -16.22
CA THR A 686 19.83 -62.67 -14.88
C THR A 686 21.07 -63.60 -14.72
N PRO A 687 21.53 -63.88 -13.48
CA PRO A 687 22.59 -63.14 -12.80
C PRO A 687 23.75 -64.08 -12.39
N ASP A 688 24.81 -63.57 -11.75
CA ASP A 688 25.26 -64.12 -10.46
C ASP A 688 26.61 -63.59 -9.97
N SER A 689 26.67 -63.54 -8.64
CA SER A 689 27.83 -63.76 -7.76
C SER A 689 28.90 -62.66 -7.75
N ALA A 690 29.07 -62.00 -6.59
CA ALA A 690 29.97 -62.42 -5.50
C ALA A 690 31.44 -62.22 -5.92
N SER A 691 32.34 -61.65 -5.15
CA SER A 691 32.48 -61.55 -3.70
C SER A 691 33.71 -60.67 -3.44
N THR A 692 33.88 -60.25 -2.18
CA THR A 692 35.19 -60.10 -1.49
C THR A 692 36.21 -59.13 -2.09
N SER A 693 36.92 -58.29 -1.34
CA SER A 693 37.15 -58.09 0.08
C SER A 693 38.29 -57.07 0.15
N THR A 694 38.49 -56.43 1.31
CA THR A 694 39.82 -56.05 1.86
C THR A 694 40.67 -55.06 1.03
N ASP A 695 41.35 -54.08 1.58
CA ASP A 695 41.58 -53.66 2.95
C ASP A 695 42.26 -52.28 2.89
N SER A 696 42.03 -51.54 3.95
CA SER A 696 43.05 -50.79 4.68
C SER A 696 43.80 -49.58 4.08
N THR A 697 43.35 -48.41 4.53
CA THR A 697 44.12 -47.44 5.36
C THR A 697 45.33 -46.68 4.74
N PRO A 698 45.96 -45.70 5.44
CA PRO A 698 45.47 -44.32 5.50
C PRO A 698 46.62 -43.30 5.37
N HIS A 699 46.31 -42.01 5.66
CA HIS A 699 47.16 -40.89 6.11
C HIS A 699 46.93 -39.64 5.25
N GLN A 700 46.17 -38.68 5.80
CA GLN A 700 46.65 -37.51 6.57
C GLN A 700 47.29 -36.45 5.66
N SER A 701 46.54 -35.38 5.42
CA SER A 701 46.76 -34.06 6.03
C SER A 701 45.59 -33.14 5.69
#